data_AF-A0A0D2I634-F1
#
_entry.id   AF-A0A0D2I634-F1
#
_cell.length_a   1.000
_cell.length_b   1.000
_cell.length_c   1.000
_cell.angle_alpha   90.00
_cell.angle_beta   90.00
_cell.angle_gamma   90.00
#
_symmetry.space_group_name_H-M   'P 1'
#
loop_
_entity.id
_entity.type
_entity.pdbx_description
1 polymer ?
#
loop_
_entity_poly.entity_id
_entity_poly.type
_entity_poly.pdbx_seq_one_letter_code
_entity_poly.pdbx_strand_id
1 'polypeptide(L)'
;MYQLTLALFIAFLFFSHPCGTETISSNSSTILADIYRPFLTNLPQNPARFNPFLGGQSFDVCCQLVVNESLVIDNDTLRIRPGQTFYRGNMATLERFPSFPCFAKFNGTMAGPPEDFWTPYSWCRRRCPGWAATKPEGFANWLKPLIAFILPSLIFCLSIPRRRRIEIPGSLFSGPGGVRGALLYALKIPAAFVIVTVDVLVWLSVVFATSGPILVSAIYDALLDARILRFLQRRAGSNRLTIRNRAHLLLVVLLGNLDFEPAWLHSKLFVRELPQDDFLPPPSAPAAANGEASSTSPSPVCQDAAVEAKGSLTAASPITPTPLEVSWGGDSASFQLQSVKSKLRAMLDSQASFGTTVGAPVLFYLASFIWSVYEIESSYGTYQSAHQIAFGLLWMTIPHIALVTSLLLAGSNPSVFQAAVPRDGRAASISAHLENGKTDDVRAQIRYLSRRLQKVQIPYESMHGNSPYRAAWIWNQGSNKARWVARFADEYRPHLDSVHKEVLGHRFGSTLWVAGFSAFILIFIPVFFGGMVSYHTPSVGLGCWSLTMLSYGVIQLLLIILWLVSIFIWQRGDDGKVIHDAAMVGTAGTWYGHVWYASFAFSVCVSVFTSIGGTIFIMIGLFSNCLCFTPARYWIDIMTNPEAVIFWNGATDSQLYNSQKWWFPTGATGTVFMAVIAYLGWWYQKRLRAVFHDLVEEI
;
A
#
# COMPACT_ATOMS: atom_id res chain seq x y z
N MET A 1 28.10 37.28 11.23
CA MET A 1 29.01 36.22 11.73
C MET A 1 29.08 34.97 10.83
N TYR A 2 28.05 34.65 10.02
CA TYR A 2 28.08 33.53 9.05
C TYR A 2 28.70 33.84 7.67
N GLN A 3 28.89 35.12 7.33
CA GLN A 3 29.51 35.55 6.05
C GLN A 3 31.04 35.64 6.13
N LEU A 4 31.61 35.84 7.33
CA LEU A 4 33.07 35.95 7.53
C LEU A 4 33.76 34.58 7.59
N THR A 5 33.05 33.54 8.03
CA THR A 5 33.54 32.15 8.07
C THR A 5 33.56 31.48 6.70
N LEU A 6 32.70 31.90 5.76
CA LEU A 6 32.71 31.37 4.39
C LEU A 6 33.85 31.97 3.54
N ALA A 7 34.19 33.24 3.77
CA ALA A 7 35.29 33.92 3.06
C ALA A 7 36.69 33.42 3.51
N LEU A 8 36.87 33.12 4.79
CA LEU A 8 38.13 32.54 5.31
C LEU A 8 38.34 31.08 4.89
N PHE A 9 37.27 30.32 4.65
CA PHE A 9 37.37 28.94 4.17
C PHE A 9 37.70 28.86 2.66
N ILE A 10 37.29 29.85 1.87
CA ILE A 10 37.63 29.94 0.45
C ILE A 10 39.08 30.45 0.26
N ALA A 11 39.57 31.32 1.15
CA ALA A 11 40.96 31.79 1.11
C ALA A 11 42.00 30.71 1.52
N PHE A 12 41.61 29.73 2.34
CA PHE A 12 42.50 28.62 2.74
C PHE A 12 42.61 27.50 1.68
N LEU A 13 41.71 27.46 0.70
CA LEU A 13 41.72 26.47 -0.40
C LEU A 13 42.58 26.90 -1.60
N PHE A 14 43.12 28.13 -1.62
CA PHE A 14 43.91 28.65 -2.75
C PHE A 14 45.42 28.71 -2.52
N PHE A 15 45.94 28.31 -1.34
CA PHE A 15 47.38 28.33 -1.04
C PHE A 15 47.90 27.01 -0.46
N SER A 16 47.91 25.98 -1.30
CA SER A 16 48.86 24.87 -1.18
C SER A 16 48.85 24.05 -2.47
N HIS A 17 49.49 24.58 -3.51
CA HIS A 17 50.01 23.75 -4.61
C HIS A 17 51.45 23.37 -4.26
N PRO A 18 51.71 22.13 -3.81
CA PRO A 18 53.06 21.61 -3.90
C PRO A 18 53.44 21.55 -5.38
N CYS A 19 54.52 22.24 -5.74
CA CYS A 19 55.17 22.10 -7.02
C CYS A 19 55.68 20.66 -7.12
N GLY A 20 54.90 19.79 -7.76
CA GLY A 20 55.26 18.40 -7.99
C GLY A 20 56.44 18.36 -8.94
N THR A 21 57.59 17.95 -8.44
CA THR A 21 58.69 17.44 -9.27
C THR A 21 58.14 16.29 -10.10
N GLU A 22 58.19 16.39 -11.43
CA GLU A 22 57.95 15.26 -12.34
C GLU A 22 58.99 14.17 -12.08
N THR A 23 58.71 13.32 -11.10
CA THR A 23 59.38 12.04 -10.98
C THR A 23 59.02 11.25 -12.22
N ILE A 24 60.03 10.91 -13.02
CA ILE A 24 59.94 9.98 -14.15
C ILE A 24 59.20 8.73 -13.65
N SER A 25 57.90 8.61 -13.95
CA SER A 25 57.09 7.51 -13.44
C SER A 25 57.57 6.24 -14.13
N SER A 26 58.04 5.26 -13.35
CA SER A 26 58.31 3.96 -13.93
C SER A 26 57.01 3.39 -14.49
N ASN A 27 56.97 3.09 -15.78
CA ASN A 27 55.80 2.50 -16.44
C ASN A 27 55.69 0.98 -16.20
N SER A 28 56.41 0.47 -15.20
CA SER A 28 56.58 -0.96 -14.95
C SER A 28 56.67 -1.28 -13.46
N SER A 29 56.07 -2.40 -13.04
CA SER A 29 56.13 -2.93 -11.68
C SER A 29 56.33 -4.45 -11.69
N THR A 30 57.28 -4.96 -10.90
CA THR A 30 57.44 -6.41 -10.64
C THR A 30 56.44 -6.91 -9.60
N ILE A 31 56.10 -6.07 -8.61
CA ILE A 31 55.25 -6.45 -7.47
C ILE A 31 53.82 -6.79 -7.94
N LEU A 32 53.29 -5.99 -8.87
CA LEU A 32 51.93 -6.20 -9.38
C LEU A 32 51.81 -7.38 -10.35
N ALA A 33 52.92 -7.84 -10.92
CA ALA A 33 52.88 -8.93 -11.91
C ALA A 33 52.23 -10.18 -11.31
N ASP A 34 52.55 -10.54 -10.06
CA ASP A 34 52.01 -11.73 -9.40
C ASP A 34 50.51 -11.61 -9.07
N ILE A 35 50.02 -10.40 -8.80
CA ILE A 35 48.59 -10.14 -8.55
C ILE A 35 47.78 -10.26 -9.84
N TYR A 36 48.32 -9.78 -10.96
CA TYR A 36 47.63 -9.72 -12.24
C TYR A 36 47.78 -11.00 -13.07
N ARG A 37 48.88 -11.75 -12.91
CA ARG A 37 49.21 -12.96 -13.68
C ARG A 37 48.08 -14.01 -13.71
N PRO A 38 47.39 -14.33 -12.59
CA PRO A 38 46.31 -15.33 -12.60
C PRO A 38 45.13 -14.93 -13.50
N PHE A 39 44.93 -13.63 -13.71
CA PHE A 39 43.79 -13.09 -14.45
C PHE A 39 44.10 -12.79 -15.92
N LEU A 40 45.38 -12.55 -16.26
CA LEU A 40 45.79 -12.14 -17.62
C LEU A 40 46.39 -13.27 -18.47
N THR A 41 46.96 -14.32 -17.87
CA THR A 41 47.70 -15.35 -18.64
C THR A 41 46.81 -16.31 -19.44
N ASN A 42 45.59 -16.59 -18.95
CA ASN A 42 44.66 -17.54 -19.57
C ASN A 42 43.30 -16.90 -19.86
N LEU A 43 43.33 -15.69 -20.44
CA LEU A 43 42.11 -14.93 -20.68
C LEU A 43 41.34 -15.48 -21.90
N PRO A 44 40.10 -15.97 -21.74
CA PRO A 44 39.30 -16.39 -22.88
C PRO A 44 39.00 -15.21 -23.81
N GLN A 45 39.22 -15.40 -25.11
CA GLN A 45 38.94 -14.37 -26.11
C GLN A 45 37.44 -14.05 -26.24
N ASN A 46 36.58 -15.01 -25.92
CA ASN A 46 35.14 -14.84 -25.91
C ASN A 46 34.63 -14.74 -24.46
N PRO A 47 34.11 -13.58 -24.02
CA PRO A 47 33.57 -13.42 -22.67
C PRO A 47 32.21 -14.11 -22.46
N ALA A 48 31.57 -14.59 -23.53
CA ALA A 48 30.30 -15.30 -23.46
C ALA A 48 30.52 -16.79 -23.18
N ARG A 49 29.94 -17.32 -22.09
CA ARG A 49 29.94 -18.76 -21.76
C ARG A 49 28.94 -19.54 -22.63
N PHE A 50 27.84 -18.90 -22.99
CA PHE A 50 26.82 -19.38 -23.92
C PHE A 50 26.18 -18.17 -24.62
N ASN A 51 25.03 -18.33 -25.31
CA ASN A 51 24.38 -17.23 -26.02
C ASN A 51 24.23 -15.96 -25.13
N PRO A 52 24.91 -14.85 -25.47
CA PRO A 52 24.93 -13.64 -24.65
C PRO A 52 23.55 -12.98 -24.52
N PHE A 53 22.66 -13.17 -25.50
CA PHE A 53 21.29 -12.64 -25.46
C PHE A 53 20.38 -13.41 -24.49
N LEU A 54 20.77 -14.63 -24.12
CA LEU A 54 20.08 -15.46 -23.12
C LEU A 54 20.74 -15.36 -21.73
N GLY A 55 21.64 -14.40 -21.51
CA GLY A 55 22.30 -14.19 -20.22
C GLY A 55 23.69 -14.82 -20.10
N GLY A 56 24.27 -15.30 -21.21
CA GLY A 56 25.56 -16.00 -21.20
C GLY A 56 26.80 -15.11 -21.04
N GLN A 57 26.62 -13.79 -20.89
CA GLN A 57 27.73 -12.85 -20.81
C GLN A 57 28.40 -12.87 -19.43
N SER A 58 29.73 -12.76 -19.37
CA SER A 58 30.47 -12.61 -18.11
C SER A 58 31.14 -11.23 -18.04
N PHE A 59 30.56 -10.30 -17.29
CA PHE A 59 31.14 -8.95 -17.11
C PHE A 59 32.48 -8.97 -16.39
N ASP A 60 32.76 -9.99 -15.58
CA ASP A 60 34.09 -10.18 -14.97
C ASP A 60 35.17 -10.41 -16.05
N VAL A 61 34.84 -11.20 -17.08
CA VAL A 61 35.76 -11.47 -18.20
C VAL A 61 35.88 -10.25 -19.09
N CYS A 62 34.79 -9.49 -19.28
CA CYS A 62 34.84 -8.20 -19.96
C CYS A 62 35.80 -7.24 -19.28
N CYS A 63 35.72 -7.11 -17.97
CA CYS A 63 36.64 -6.29 -17.21
C CYS A 63 38.08 -6.77 -17.38
N GLN A 64 38.34 -8.08 -17.29
CA GLN A 64 39.67 -8.64 -17.53
C GLN A 64 40.19 -8.35 -18.94
N LEU A 65 39.34 -8.37 -19.97
CA LEU A 65 39.70 -7.97 -21.34
C LEU A 65 40.13 -6.51 -21.42
N VAL A 66 39.42 -5.60 -20.73
CA VAL A 66 39.81 -4.19 -20.65
C VAL A 66 41.18 -4.04 -19.99
N VAL A 67 41.40 -4.74 -18.88
CA VAL A 67 42.69 -4.71 -18.17
C VAL A 67 43.81 -5.28 -19.06
N ASN A 68 43.57 -6.36 -19.79
CA ASN A 68 44.54 -6.97 -20.72
C ASN A 68 44.85 -6.08 -21.95
N GLU A 69 43.88 -5.30 -22.41
CA GLU A 69 44.11 -4.29 -23.46
C GLU A 69 44.91 -3.09 -22.92
N SER A 70 44.82 -2.83 -21.62
CA SER A 70 45.52 -1.71 -20.96
C SER A 70 46.92 -2.05 -20.45
N LEU A 71 47.11 -3.27 -19.94
CA LEU A 71 48.31 -3.74 -19.25
C LEU A 71 48.82 -5.04 -19.88
N VAL A 72 50.13 -5.23 -19.88
CA VAL A 72 50.79 -6.44 -20.37
C VAL A 72 51.84 -6.92 -19.37
N ILE A 73 51.97 -8.23 -19.21
CA ILE A 73 53.04 -8.83 -18.41
C ILE A 73 54.15 -9.25 -19.37
N ASP A 74 55.33 -8.65 -19.22
CA ASP A 74 56.53 -8.90 -20.02
C ASP A 74 57.71 -9.18 -19.09
N ASN A 75 58.31 -10.37 -19.21
CA ASN A 75 59.40 -10.84 -18.34
C ASN A 75 59.14 -10.62 -16.83
N ASP A 76 57.99 -11.09 -16.35
CA ASP A 76 57.54 -10.93 -14.95
C ASP A 76 57.41 -9.48 -14.47
N THR A 77 57.35 -8.52 -15.39
CA THR A 77 57.05 -7.11 -15.11
C THR A 77 55.70 -6.72 -15.71
N LEU A 78 54.81 -6.17 -14.90
CA LEU A 78 53.57 -5.57 -15.38
C LEU A 78 53.90 -4.20 -15.97
N ARG A 79 53.47 -3.95 -17.21
CA ARG A 79 53.71 -2.71 -17.96
C ARG A 79 52.41 -2.16 -18.50
N ILE A 80 52.30 -0.83 -18.56
CA ILE A 80 51.20 -0.17 -19.30
C ILE A 80 51.47 -0.34 -20.79
N ARG A 81 50.50 -0.85 -21.55
CA ARG A 81 50.64 -1.06 -22.99
C ARG A 81 50.77 0.30 -23.70
N PRO A 82 51.76 0.49 -24.60
CA PRO A 82 51.89 1.75 -25.33
C PRO A 82 50.68 1.99 -26.22
N GLY A 83 50.12 3.20 -26.18
CA GLY A 83 48.96 3.60 -26.98
C GLY A 83 47.59 3.13 -26.47
N GLN A 84 47.52 2.49 -25.29
CA GLN A 84 46.24 2.16 -24.66
C GLN A 84 45.47 3.42 -24.24
N THR A 85 44.14 3.33 -24.19
CA THR A 85 43.26 4.46 -23.83
C THR A 85 42.31 4.16 -22.66
N PHE A 86 42.24 2.92 -22.18
CA PHE A 86 41.25 2.47 -21.21
C PHE A 86 41.67 2.65 -19.76
N TYR A 87 42.95 2.90 -19.50
CA TYR A 87 43.48 3.23 -18.18
C TYR A 87 44.07 4.65 -18.21
N ARG A 88 43.54 5.56 -17.38
CA ARG A 88 44.01 6.95 -17.32
C ARG A 88 45.19 7.15 -16.37
N GLY A 89 45.57 6.11 -15.64
CA GLY A 89 46.51 6.22 -14.55
C GLY A 89 47.95 5.83 -14.82
N ASN A 90 48.74 5.90 -13.77
CA ASN A 90 50.15 5.50 -13.77
C ASN A 90 50.39 4.24 -12.93
N MET A 91 51.55 3.61 -13.11
CA MET A 91 51.89 2.37 -12.39
C MET A 91 51.96 2.58 -10.87
N ALA A 92 52.41 3.75 -10.42
CA ALA A 92 52.50 4.08 -9.00
C ALA A 92 51.12 4.09 -8.31
N THR A 93 50.06 4.50 -9.01
CA THR A 93 48.68 4.39 -8.52
C THR A 93 48.27 2.93 -8.31
N LEU A 94 48.59 2.03 -9.25
CA LEU A 94 48.30 0.60 -9.11
C LEU A 94 49.12 -0.02 -7.98
N GLU A 95 50.38 0.38 -7.78
CA GLU A 95 51.24 -0.11 -6.70
C GLU A 95 50.72 0.34 -5.33
N ARG A 96 50.15 1.55 -5.26
CA ARG A 96 49.51 2.06 -4.04
C ARG A 96 48.24 1.30 -3.67
N PHE A 97 47.51 0.80 -4.68
CA PHE A 97 46.28 0.02 -4.50
C PHE A 97 46.42 -1.36 -5.16
N PRO A 98 47.25 -2.27 -4.57
CA PRO A 98 47.64 -3.53 -5.20
C PRO A 98 46.49 -4.54 -5.16
N SER A 99 45.47 -4.31 -5.97
CA SER A 99 44.29 -5.14 -6.13
C SER A 99 43.90 -5.21 -7.60
N PHE A 100 43.33 -6.35 -7.99
CA PHE A 100 42.82 -6.50 -9.35
C PHE A 100 41.47 -5.77 -9.48
N PRO A 101 41.33 -4.77 -10.38
CA PRO A 101 40.20 -3.82 -10.37
C PRO A 101 38.83 -4.50 -10.54
N CYS A 102 38.75 -5.58 -11.31
CA CYS A 102 37.50 -6.31 -11.57
C CYS A 102 36.94 -7.04 -10.35
N PHE A 103 37.80 -7.34 -9.38
CA PHE A 103 37.44 -8.05 -8.14
C PHE A 103 37.86 -7.26 -6.91
N ALA A 104 38.11 -5.96 -7.07
CA ALA A 104 38.48 -5.10 -5.96
C ALA A 104 37.34 -5.10 -4.94
N LYS A 105 37.68 -5.48 -3.71
CA LYS A 105 36.79 -5.42 -2.57
C LYS A 105 37.18 -4.26 -1.69
N PHE A 106 36.20 -3.68 -1.02
CA PHE A 106 36.45 -2.69 0.02
C PHE A 106 37.40 -3.28 1.08
N ASN A 107 38.53 -2.62 1.29
CA ASN A 107 39.58 -3.06 2.21
C ASN A 107 39.41 -2.48 3.63
N GLY A 108 38.28 -1.80 3.91
CA GLY A 108 38.04 -1.08 5.16
C GLY A 108 38.51 0.38 5.15
N THR A 109 39.24 0.81 4.12
CA THR A 109 39.71 2.20 3.98
C THR A 109 38.93 2.93 2.90
N MET A 110 38.58 4.19 3.13
CA MET A 110 37.90 5.04 2.14
C MET A 110 38.83 5.57 1.05
N ALA A 111 40.09 5.13 1.03
CA ALA A 111 41.03 5.44 -0.04
C ALA A 111 40.90 4.35 -1.12
N GLY A 112 40.37 4.75 -2.26
CA GLY A 112 40.38 3.97 -3.50
C GLY A 112 41.35 4.58 -4.50
N PRO A 113 41.57 3.93 -5.65
CA PRO A 113 42.29 4.56 -6.75
C PRO A 113 41.49 5.76 -7.29
N PRO A 114 42.15 6.92 -7.54
CA PRO A 114 41.52 8.08 -8.17
C PRO A 114 41.28 7.87 -9.68
N GLU A 115 42.01 6.93 -10.27
CA GLU A 115 41.99 6.61 -11.70
C GLU A 115 41.27 5.27 -11.94
N ASP A 116 40.48 5.20 -13.01
CA ASP A 116 39.63 4.05 -13.30
C ASP A 116 39.96 3.40 -14.65
N PHE A 117 39.68 2.10 -14.76
CA PHE A 117 39.56 1.39 -16.01
C PHE A 117 38.20 1.67 -16.61
N TRP A 118 38.18 2.25 -17.80
CA TRP A 118 36.95 2.66 -18.46
C TRP A 118 36.95 2.23 -19.93
N THR A 119 35.76 2.07 -20.50
CA THR A 119 35.60 1.84 -21.93
C THR A 119 34.45 2.63 -22.49
N PRO A 120 34.52 3.08 -23.76
CA PRO A 120 33.34 3.63 -24.43
C PRO A 120 32.30 2.52 -24.65
N TYR A 121 31.01 2.90 -24.66
CA TYR A 121 29.90 1.97 -24.89
C TYR A 121 30.06 1.19 -26.20
N SER A 122 30.59 1.82 -27.24
CA SER A 122 30.86 1.16 -28.53
C SER A 122 31.88 0.01 -28.43
N TRP A 123 32.82 0.07 -27.49
CA TRP A 123 33.71 -1.05 -27.17
C TRP A 123 32.93 -2.14 -26.43
N CYS A 124 32.20 -1.79 -25.36
CA CYS A 124 31.44 -2.74 -24.54
C CYS A 124 30.40 -3.50 -25.39
N ARG A 125 29.64 -2.81 -26.23
CA ARG A 125 28.66 -3.45 -27.13
C ARG A 125 29.29 -4.43 -28.11
N ARG A 126 30.51 -4.15 -28.60
CA ARG A 126 31.21 -4.99 -29.59
C ARG A 126 31.90 -6.20 -28.96
N ARG A 127 32.55 -6.01 -27.80
CA ARG A 127 33.30 -7.07 -27.11
C ARG A 127 32.46 -7.87 -26.13
N CYS A 128 31.42 -7.25 -25.58
CA CYS A 128 30.57 -7.79 -24.53
C CYS A 128 29.07 -7.58 -24.81
N PRO A 129 28.53 -8.12 -25.92
CA PRO A 129 27.11 -8.02 -26.21
C PRO A 129 26.27 -8.77 -25.16
N GLY A 130 24.98 -8.42 -25.06
CA GLY A 130 24.04 -9.12 -24.19
C GLY A 130 24.07 -8.67 -22.74
N TRP A 131 23.76 -9.58 -21.82
CA TRP A 131 23.63 -9.32 -20.38
C TRP A 131 24.14 -10.51 -19.56
N ALA A 132 24.54 -10.28 -18.31
CA ALA A 132 25.00 -11.34 -17.42
C ALA A 132 23.87 -11.90 -16.56
N ALA A 133 23.57 -13.19 -16.75
CA ALA A 133 22.74 -13.91 -15.80
C ALA A 133 23.45 -14.08 -14.47
N THR A 134 22.67 -14.02 -13.40
CA THR A 134 23.13 -14.31 -12.05
C THR A 134 23.76 -15.71 -12.01
N LYS A 135 25.04 -15.80 -11.63
CA LYS A 135 25.78 -17.07 -11.57
C LYS A 135 25.16 -17.98 -10.48
N PRO A 136 25.12 -19.31 -10.69
CA PRO A 136 24.69 -20.25 -9.64
C PRO A 136 25.53 -20.14 -8.36
N GLU A 137 26.84 -19.88 -8.49
CA GLU A 137 27.76 -19.62 -7.38
C GLU A 137 27.40 -18.35 -6.60
N GLY A 138 26.69 -17.41 -7.26
CA GLY A 138 26.12 -16.20 -6.68
C GLY A 138 24.71 -16.39 -6.14
N PHE A 139 24.22 -17.63 -5.94
CA PHE A 139 22.87 -17.89 -5.43
C PHE A 139 22.61 -17.18 -4.10
N ALA A 140 23.62 -17.02 -3.24
CA ALA A 140 23.52 -16.25 -2.02
C ALA A 140 23.11 -14.78 -2.28
N ASN A 141 23.62 -14.16 -3.34
CA ASN A 141 23.31 -12.77 -3.71
C ASN A 141 21.87 -12.62 -4.21
N TRP A 142 21.26 -13.68 -4.75
CA TRP A 142 19.85 -13.71 -5.15
C TRP A 142 18.93 -14.06 -3.99
N LEU A 143 19.32 -15.06 -3.22
CA LEU A 143 18.56 -15.56 -2.09
C LEU A 143 18.40 -14.48 -1.01
N LYS A 144 19.43 -13.64 -0.84
CA LYS A 144 19.45 -12.60 0.17
C LYS A 144 18.34 -11.54 -0.03
N PRO A 145 18.18 -10.85 -1.19
CA PRO A 145 17.01 -9.99 -1.44
C PRO A 145 15.66 -10.71 -1.33
N LEU A 146 15.59 -11.98 -1.77
CA LEU A 146 14.37 -12.77 -1.70
C LEU A 146 13.93 -13.03 -0.26
N ILE A 147 14.85 -13.48 0.60
CA ILE A 147 14.59 -13.73 2.02
C ILE A 147 14.43 -12.43 2.78
N ALA A 148 15.27 -11.43 2.52
CA ALA A 148 15.31 -10.19 3.31
C ALA A 148 14.10 -9.28 3.03
N PHE A 149 13.59 -9.25 1.79
CA PHE A 149 12.57 -8.27 1.40
C PHE A 149 11.32 -8.89 0.79
N ILE A 150 11.45 -9.82 -0.15
CA ILE A 150 10.29 -10.38 -0.87
C ILE A 150 9.44 -11.24 0.08
N LEU A 151 10.07 -12.17 0.81
CA LEU A 151 9.36 -13.09 1.71
C LEU A 151 8.61 -12.34 2.83
N PRO A 152 9.21 -11.41 3.58
CA PRO A 152 8.47 -10.56 4.51
C PRO A 152 7.33 -9.78 3.84
N SER A 153 7.55 -9.24 2.64
CA SER A 153 6.51 -8.51 1.89
C SER A 153 5.36 -9.41 1.45
N LEU A 154 5.61 -10.68 1.15
CA LEU A 154 4.56 -11.68 0.89
C LEU A 154 3.70 -11.89 2.13
N ILE A 155 4.31 -12.01 3.32
CA ILE A 155 3.58 -12.14 4.59
C ILE A 155 2.68 -10.92 4.81
N PHE A 156 3.20 -9.71 4.58
CA PHE A 156 2.39 -8.49 4.60
C PHE A 156 1.25 -8.52 3.57
N CYS A 157 1.53 -8.97 2.35
CA CYS A 157 0.53 -9.01 1.30
C CYS A 157 -0.65 -9.93 1.64
N LEU A 158 -0.41 -11.02 2.38
CA LEU A 158 -1.45 -11.92 2.87
C LEU A 158 -2.34 -11.28 3.94
N SER A 159 -1.82 -10.28 4.66
CA SER A 159 -2.60 -9.52 5.66
C SER A 159 -3.53 -8.48 5.04
N ILE A 160 -3.27 -8.07 3.79
CA ILE A 160 -4.04 -7.05 3.09
C ILE A 160 -5.38 -7.66 2.64
N PRO A 161 -6.53 -7.09 3.06
CA PRO A 161 -7.84 -7.62 2.70
C PRO A 161 -8.06 -7.74 1.19
N ARG A 162 -8.51 -8.92 0.74
CA ARG A 162 -8.83 -9.18 -0.66
C ARG A 162 -10.28 -9.62 -0.82
N ARG A 163 -10.91 -9.14 -1.90
CA ARG A 163 -12.32 -9.47 -2.21
C ARG A 163 -12.45 -10.82 -2.90
N ARG A 164 -11.49 -11.17 -3.76
CA ARG A 164 -11.49 -12.39 -4.58
C ARG A 164 -10.22 -13.20 -4.32
N ARG A 165 -10.33 -14.51 -4.46
CA ARG A 165 -9.21 -15.47 -4.42
C ARG A 165 -9.42 -16.53 -5.48
N ILE A 166 -8.34 -17.12 -5.97
CA ILE A 166 -8.45 -18.36 -6.74
C ILE A 166 -8.86 -19.46 -5.76
N GLU A 167 -10.04 -20.03 -5.96
CA GLU A 167 -10.50 -21.14 -5.12
C GLU A 167 -9.78 -22.42 -5.51
N ILE A 168 -9.29 -23.15 -4.52
CA ILE A 168 -8.73 -24.48 -4.77
C ILE A 168 -9.92 -25.41 -4.99
N PRO A 169 -10.05 -26.06 -6.16
CA PRO A 169 -11.16 -26.97 -6.43
C PRO A 169 -11.32 -27.99 -5.30
N GLY A 170 -12.52 -28.10 -4.73
CA GLY A 170 -12.80 -29.07 -3.67
C GLY A 170 -12.46 -30.53 -4.06
N SER A 171 -12.47 -30.82 -5.36
CA SER A 171 -12.04 -32.09 -5.95
C SER A 171 -10.57 -32.45 -5.66
N LEU A 172 -9.69 -31.46 -5.44
CA LEU A 172 -8.31 -31.70 -5.02
C LEU A 172 -8.26 -32.30 -3.61
N PHE A 173 -9.21 -31.95 -2.73
CA PHE A 173 -9.25 -32.44 -1.35
C PHE A 173 -10.20 -33.63 -1.15
N SER A 174 -11.21 -33.82 -1.99
CA SER A 174 -12.04 -35.02 -1.96
C SER A 174 -11.34 -36.17 -2.70
N GLY A 175 -11.04 -37.27 -2.02
CA GLY A 175 -10.45 -38.46 -2.64
C GLY A 175 -10.88 -39.75 -1.94
N PRO A 176 -11.05 -40.86 -2.68
CA PRO A 176 -11.32 -42.16 -2.08
C PRO A 176 -10.16 -42.58 -1.18
N GLY A 177 -10.48 -43.14 -0.01
CA GLY A 177 -9.47 -43.66 0.92
C GLY A 177 -8.63 -44.80 0.30
N GLY A 178 -7.46 -45.06 0.89
CA GLY A 178 -6.56 -46.16 0.50
C GLY A 178 -5.31 -45.74 -0.29
N VAL A 179 -4.54 -46.74 -0.75
CA VAL A 179 -3.21 -46.54 -1.37
C VAL A 179 -3.27 -45.74 -2.67
N ARG A 180 -4.32 -45.93 -3.49
CA ARG A 180 -4.55 -45.11 -4.69
C ARG A 180 -4.82 -43.63 -4.33
N GLY A 181 -5.51 -43.38 -3.22
CA GLY A 181 -5.70 -42.03 -2.69
C GLY A 181 -4.39 -41.38 -2.29
N ALA A 182 -3.50 -42.11 -1.59
CA ALA A 182 -2.17 -41.63 -1.22
C ALA A 182 -1.31 -41.23 -2.43
N LEU A 183 -1.30 -42.04 -3.50
CA LEU A 183 -0.59 -41.70 -4.74
C LEU A 183 -1.16 -40.45 -5.43
N LEU A 184 -2.49 -40.28 -5.42
CA LEU A 184 -3.12 -39.07 -5.94
C LEU A 184 -2.81 -37.83 -5.10
N TYR A 185 -2.65 -37.95 -3.77
CA TYR A 185 -2.23 -36.83 -2.92
C TYR A 185 -0.84 -36.30 -3.29
N ALA A 186 0.08 -37.17 -3.70
CA ALA A 186 1.41 -36.75 -4.15
C ALA A 186 1.36 -35.83 -5.39
N LEU A 187 0.31 -35.92 -6.22
CA LEU A 187 0.09 -35.01 -7.35
C LEU A 187 -0.80 -33.81 -6.96
N LYS A 188 -1.83 -34.04 -6.13
CA LYS A 188 -2.80 -33.02 -5.72
C LYS A 188 -2.17 -31.93 -4.85
N ILE A 189 -1.25 -32.27 -3.94
CA ILE A 189 -0.60 -31.29 -3.06
C ILE A 189 0.27 -30.30 -3.86
N PRO A 190 1.18 -30.73 -4.77
CA PRO A 190 1.90 -29.81 -5.64
C PRO A 190 0.99 -28.95 -6.51
N ALA A 191 -0.08 -29.53 -7.07
CA ALA A 191 -1.05 -28.76 -7.85
C ALA A 191 -1.73 -27.66 -7.02
N ALA A 192 -2.19 -27.99 -5.81
CA ALA A 192 -2.76 -27.01 -4.89
C ALA A 192 -1.74 -25.93 -4.49
N PHE A 193 -0.48 -26.32 -4.22
CA PHE A 193 0.60 -25.39 -3.93
C PHE A 193 0.88 -24.41 -5.09
N VAL A 194 0.88 -24.90 -6.34
CA VAL A 194 1.04 -24.06 -7.53
C VAL A 194 -0.13 -23.08 -7.66
N ILE A 195 -1.38 -23.54 -7.48
CA ILE A 195 -2.56 -22.68 -7.54
C ILE A 195 -2.48 -21.56 -6.48
N VAL A 196 -2.16 -21.91 -5.24
CA VAL A 196 -2.00 -20.93 -4.15
C VAL A 196 -0.84 -19.97 -4.43
N THR A 197 0.28 -20.46 -4.95
CA THR A 197 1.43 -19.62 -5.30
C THR A 197 1.06 -18.61 -6.38
N VAL A 198 0.36 -19.04 -7.44
CA VAL A 198 -0.12 -18.15 -8.50
C VAL A 198 -1.11 -17.12 -7.95
N ASP A 199 -2.06 -17.53 -7.12
CA ASP A 199 -3.02 -16.63 -6.45
C ASP A 199 -2.31 -15.54 -5.63
N VAL A 200 -1.30 -15.94 -4.85
CA VAL A 200 -0.50 -15.00 -4.04
C VAL A 200 0.32 -14.07 -4.92
N LEU A 201 0.95 -14.56 -5.99
CA LEU A 201 1.73 -13.73 -6.91
C LEU A 201 0.86 -12.73 -7.69
N VAL A 202 -0.35 -13.13 -8.11
CA VAL A 202 -1.31 -12.23 -8.74
C VAL A 202 -1.76 -11.18 -7.74
N TRP A 203 -2.09 -11.57 -6.50
CA TRP A 203 -2.50 -10.62 -5.47
C TRP A 203 -1.38 -9.63 -5.14
N LEU A 204 -0.15 -10.10 -4.98
CA LEU A 204 1.03 -9.26 -4.79
C LEU A 204 1.19 -8.27 -5.94
N SER A 205 1.03 -8.73 -7.18
CA SER A 205 1.11 -7.87 -8.37
C SER A 205 0.06 -6.77 -8.35
N VAL A 206 -1.19 -7.10 -7.96
CA VAL A 206 -2.28 -6.13 -7.84
C VAL A 206 -1.99 -5.11 -6.73
N VAL A 207 -1.58 -5.57 -5.54
CA VAL A 207 -1.25 -4.70 -4.41
C VAL A 207 -0.10 -3.75 -4.78
N PHE A 208 0.96 -4.27 -5.41
CA PHE A 208 2.13 -3.47 -5.76
C PHE A 208 1.81 -2.45 -6.86
N ALA A 209 1.03 -2.86 -7.86
CA ALA A 209 0.65 -2.01 -8.99
C ALA A 209 -0.38 -0.93 -8.65
N THR A 210 -1.21 -1.17 -7.63
CA THR A 210 -2.27 -0.25 -7.19
C THR A 210 -2.00 0.37 -5.82
N SER A 211 -0.73 0.40 -5.39
CA SER A 211 -0.33 0.86 -4.05
C SER A 211 -0.86 2.25 -3.71
N GLY A 212 -0.79 3.20 -4.65
CA GLY A 212 -1.31 4.55 -4.52
C GLY A 212 -2.81 4.56 -4.18
N PRO A 213 -3.71 4.12 -5.08
CA PRO A 213 -5.14 4.04 -4.83
C PRO A 213 -5.52 3.32 -3.53
N ILE A 214 -4.83 2.22 -3.19
CA ILE A 214 -5.08 1.48 -1.93
C ILE A 214 -4.76 2.35 -0.72
N LEU A 215 -3.57 2.97 -0.68
CA LEU A 215 -3.15 3.84 0.42
C LEU A 215 -4.08 5.04 0.59
N VAL A 216 -4.45 5.72 -0.49
CA VAL A 216 -5.36 6.88 -0.40
C VAL A 216 -6.70 6.45 0.18
N SER A 217 -7.26 5.35 -0.33
CA SER A 217 -8.57 4.84 0.12
C SER A 217 -8.56 4.46 1.59
N ALA A 218 -7.53 3.73 2.04
CA ALA A 218 -7.41 3.29 3.42
C ALA A 218 -7.11 4.45 4.39
N ILE A 219 -6.25 5.41 4.04
CA ILE A 219 -6.03 6.61 4.88
C ILE A 219 -7.32 7.43 4.96
N TYR A 220 -8.02 7.60 3.84
CA TYR A 220 -9.29 8.33 3.83
C TYR A 220 -10.34 7.64 4.71
N ASP A 221 -10.44 6.31 4.66
CA ASP A 221 -11.30 5.52 5.54
C ASP A 221 -10.96 5.71 7.03
N ALA A 222 -9.68 5.62 7.38
CA ALA A 222 -9.20 5.82 8.76
C ALA A 222 -9.47 7.26 9.27
N LEU A 223 -9.41 8.26 8.39
CA LEU A 223 -9.73 9.65 8.73
C LEU A 223 -11.24 9.85 8.92
N LEU A 224 -12.08 9.15 8.15
CA LEU A 224 -13.53 9.16 8.34
C LEU A 224 -13.90 8.54 9.68
N ASP A 225 -13.30 7.41 10.06
CA ASP A 225 -13.50 6.78 11.37
C ASP A 225 -13.21 7.76 12.50
N ALA A 226 -12.04 8.41 12.48
CA ALA A 226 -11.69 9.41 13.49
C ALA A 226 -12.68 10.59 13.55
N ARG A 227 -13.22 11.02 12.42
CA ARG A 227 -14.21 12.11 12.38
C ARG A 227 -15.57 11.68 12.92
N ILE A 228 -16.02 10.47 12.59
CA ILE A 228 -17.27 9.91 13.09
C ILE A 228 -17.19 9.77 14.62
N LEU A 229 -16.11 9.20 15.14
CA LEU A 229 -15.94 9.02 16.58
C LEU A 229 -15.83 10.37 17.32
N ARG A 230 -15.09 11.35 16.78
CA ARG A 230 -15.06 12.72 17.35
C ARG A 230 -16.43 13.40 17.31
N PHE A 231 -17.20 13.18 16.24
CA PHE A 231 -18.55 13.73 16.11
C PHE A 231 -19.47 13.16 17.20
N LEU A 232 -19.40 11.84 17.43
CA LEU A 232 -20.14 11.16 18.49
C LEU A 232 -19.69 11.64 19.87
N GLN A 233 -18.39 11.68 20.14
CA GLN A 233 -17.83 12.10 21.43
C GLN A 233 -18.24 13.52 21.83
N ARG A 234 -18.25 14.46 20.89
CA ARG A 234 -18.70 15.84 21.16
C ARG A 234 -20.19 15.95 21.49
N ARG A 235 -20.98 14.93 21.16
CA ARG A 235 -22.45 14.93 21.27
C ARG A 235 -22.97 13.88 22.23
N ALA A 236 -22.10 13.09 22.85
CA ALA A 236 -22.52 11.99 23.69
C ALA A 236 -23.24 12.46 24.97
N GLY A 237 -22.87 13.63 25.51
CA GLY A 237 -23.64 14.31 26.56
C GLY A 237 -24.88 15.11 26.10
N SER A 238 -25.16 15.19 24.79
CA SER A 238 -26.27 16.00 24.27
C SER A 238 -27.45 15.14 23.81
N ASN A 239 -28.68 15.50 24.20
CA ASN A 239 -29.93 14.83 23.74
C ASN A 239 -30.26 15.08 22.25
N ARG A 240 -29.29 15.56 21.46
CA ARG A 240 -29.48 15.84 20.02
C ARG A 240 -29.40 14.58 19.14
N LEU A 241 -28.75 13.53 19.63
CA LEU A 241 -28.67 12.23 18.94
C LEU A 241 -29.30 11.16 19.81
N THR A 242 -30.33 10.49 19.28
CA THR A 242 -30.95 9.32 19.92
C THR A 242 -29.94 8.19 20.08
N ILE A 243 -30.14 7.34 21.09
CA ILE A 243 -29.34 6.13 21.35
C ILE A 243 -29.23 5.27 20.09
N ARG A 244 -30.36 5.06 19.39
CA ARG A 244 -30.42 4.34 18.11
C ARG A 244 -29.48 4.94 17.06
N ASN A 245 -29.47 6.27 16.89
CA ASN A 245 -28.63 6.93 15.89
C ASN A 245 -27.13 6.82 16.23
N ARG A 246 -26.77 6.88 17.52
CA ARG A 246 -25.39 6.70 17.98
C ARG A 246 -24.90 5.27 17.70
N ALA A 247 -25.70 4.28 18.09
CA ALA A 247 -25.39 2.87 17.85
C ALA A 247 -25.29 2.55 16.36
N HIS A 248 -26.19 3.08 15.53
CA HIS A 248 -26.15 2.86 14.08
C HIS A 248 -24.92 3.52 13.45
N LEU A 249 -24.52 4.71 13.89
CA LEU A 249 -23.33 5.37 13.38
C LEU A 249 -22.03 4.66 13.79
N LEU A 250 -21.96 4.09 15.01
CA LEU A 250 -20.86 3.20 15.40
C LEU A 250 -20.85 1.90 14.58
N LEU A 251 -22.02 1.35 14.26
CA LEU A 251 -22.13 0.21 13.37
C LEU A 251 -21.62 0.54 11.96
N VAL A 252 -21.92 1.73 11.43
CA VAL A 252 -21.39 2.23 10.15
C VAL A 252 -19.85 2.27 10.15
N VAL A 253 -19.22 2.66 11.26
CA VAL A 253 -17.75 2.62 11.42
C VAL A 253 -17.22 1.20 11.23
N LEU A 254 -17.89 0.19 11.79
CA LEU A 254 -17.48 -1.22 11.67
C LEU A 254 -17.81 -1.85 10.31
N LEU A 255 -18.89 -1.41 9.65
CA LEU A 255 -19.40 -1.99 8.40
C LEU A 255 -19.00 -1.26 7.12
N GLY A 256 -18.38 -0.08 7.22
CA GLY A 256 -18.07 0.76 6.05
C GLY A 256 -17.17 0.10 4.99
N ASN A 257 -16.58 -1.07 5.29
CA ASN A 257 -15.83 -1.89 4.35
C ASN A 257 -16.65 -2.96 3.63
N LEU A 258 -17.94 -3.13 3.93
CA LEU A 258 -18.84 -4.04 3.22
C LEU A 258 -19.53 -3.31 2.06
N ASP A 259 -19.78 -4.04 0.98
CA ASP A 259 -20.64 -3.59 -0.12
C ASP A 259 -21.98 -3.11 0.48
N PHE A 260 -22.42 -1.94 0.01
CA PHE A 260 -23.52 -1.20 0.62
C PHE A 260 -24.84 -2.00 0.71
N GLU A 261 -25.23 -2.71 -0.35
CA GLU A 261 -26.37 -3.62 -0.34
C GLU A 261 -25.90 -5.09 -0.35
N PRO A 262 -26.55 -6.00 0.41
CA PRO A 262 -27.73 -5.82 1.26
C PRO A 262 -27.42 -5.35 2.70
N ALA A 263 -26.15 -5.06 3.00
CA ALA A 263 -25.69 -4.82 4.37
C ALA A 263 -26.38 -3.61 5.05
N TRP A 264 -26.70 -2.56 4.30
CA TRP A 264 -27.40 -1.38 4.79
C TRP A 264 -28.79 -1.68 5.35
N LEU A 265 -29.57 -2.51 4.65
CA LEU A 265 -30.90 -2.88 5.13
C LEU A 265 -30.80 -3.62 6.47
N HIS A 266 -29.86 -4.54 6.58
CA HIS A 266 -29.67 -5.34 7.79
C HIS A 266 -29.05 -4.53 8.93
N SER A 267 -28.24 -3.50 8.65
CA SER A 267 -27.75 -2.58 9.68
C SER A 267 -28.89 -1.79 10.33
N LYS A 268 -29.93 -1.42 9.55
CA LYS A 268 -31.15 -0.82 10.10
C LYS A 268 -31.92 -1.76 11.00
N LEU A 269 -32.05 -3.04 10.61
CA LEU A 269 -32.70 -4.05 11.44
C LEU A 269 -31.96 -4.27 12.76
N PHE A 270 -30.63 -4.28 12.72
CA PHE A 270 -29.78 -4.44 13.89
C PHE A 270 -30.06 -3.40 14.98
N VAL A 271 -30.31 -2.14 14.61
CA VAL A 271 -30.63 -1.06 15.57
C VAL A 271 -32.13 -0.84 15.77
N ARG A 272 -32.99 -1.60 15.08
CA ARG A 272 -34.44 -1.39 15.12
C ARG A 272 -35.02 -1.73 16.49
N GLU A 273 -34.40 -2.62 17.24
CA GLU A 273 -34.90 -3.02 18.57
C GLU A 273 -34.59 -2.00 19.65
N LEU A 274 -33.73 -1.01 19.38
CA LEU A 274 -33.44 0.06 20.32
C LEU A 274 -34.62 1.03 20.45
N PRO A 275 -34.90 1.51 21.68
CA PRO A 275 -35.90 2.54 21.91
C PRO A 275 -35.67 3.72 20.99
N GLN A 276 -36.73 4.14 20.32
CA GLN A 276 -36.76 5.43 19.66
C GLN A 276 -37.24 6.40 20.72
N ASP A 277 -36.32 7.16 21.31
CA ASP A 277 -36.72 8.26 22.19
C ASP A 277 -37.62 9.17 21.36
N ASP A 278 -38.89 9.23 21.69
CA ASP A 278 -39.80 10.21 21.12
C ASP A 278 -39.19 11.57 21.49
N PHE A 279 -38.68 12.28 20.48
CA PHE A 279 -38.21 13.64 20.66
C PHE A 279 -39.35 14.41 21.29
N LEU A 280 -39.24 14.72 22.59
CA LEU A 280 -40.11 15.68 23.23
C LEU A 280 -40.04 16.92 22.34
N PRO A 281 -41.18 17.36 21.75
CA PRO A 281 -41.17 18.54 20.91
C PRO A 281 -40.50 19.67 21.69
N PRO A 282 -39.66 20.49 21.03
CA PRO A 282 -39.01 21.61 21.71
C PRO A 282 -40.10 22.38 22.47
N PRO A 283 -39.89 22.70 23.77
CA PRO A 283 -40.89 23.37 24.58
C PRO A 283 -41.40 24.55 23.76
N SER A 284 -42.68 24.49 23.41
CA SER A 284 -43.33 25.51 22.60
C SER A 284 -42.97 26.85 23.21
N ALA A 285 -42.36 27.72 22.39
CA ALA A 285 -42.03 29.07 22.80
C ALA A 285 -43.24 29.67 23.53
N PRO A 286 -43.05 30.28 24.71
CA PRO A 286 -44.16 30.81 25.48
C PRO A 286 -45.01 31.69 24.56
N ALA A 287 -46.29 31.31 24.44
CA ALA A 287 -47.26 32.05 23.65
C ALA A 287 -47.13 33.53 24.02
N ALA A 288 -46.75 34.35 23.04
CA ALA A 288 -46.74 35.78 23.20
C ALA A 288 -48.17 36.22 23.53
N ALA A 289 -48.38 36.53 24.80
CA ALA A 289 -49.58 37.17 25.30
C ALA A 289 -49.62 38.60 24.76
N ASN A 290 -50.24 38.78 23.59
CA ASN A 290 -50.74 40.08 23.18
C ASN A 290 -52.18 40.17 23.64
N GLY A 291 -52.38 40.92 24.73
CA GLY A 291 -53.70 41.31 25.19
C GLY A 291 -54.28 42.41 24.32
N GLU A 292 -55.58 42.35 24.10
CA GLU A 292 -56.38 43.52 23.77
C GLU A 292 -57.68 43.45 24.58
N ALA A 293 -57.84 44.44 25.45
CA ALA A 293 -58.96 44.59 26.35
C ALA A 293 -60.09 45.32 25.63
N SER A 294 -61.33 44.86 25.79
CA SER A 294 -62.47 45.76 25.92
C SER A 294 -63.63 45.07 26.62
N SER A 295 -64.09 45.79 27.64
CA SER A 295 -65.16 45.56 28.61
C SER A 295 -66.56 45.37 28.01
N THR A 296 -67.40 44.54 28.64
CA THR A 296 -68.62 44.98 29.35
C THR A 296 -69.31 43.81 30.09
N SER A 297 -69.69 44.08 31.34
CA SER A 297 -70.53 43.27 32.24
C SER A 297 -72.03 43.56 32.03
N PRO A 298 -73.00 43.12 32.87
CA PRO A 298 -73.02 42.07 33.90
C PRO A 298 -74.28 41.13 33.86
N SER A 299 -74.29 40.18 34.82
CA SER A 299 -75.45 39.71 35.60
C SER A 299 -76.07 38.31 35.35
N PRO A 300 -76.64 37.69 36.41
CA PRO A 300 -76.47 36.26 36.70
C PRO A 300 -77.79 35.47 36.68
N VAL A 301 -77.70 34.14 36.56
CA VAL A 301 -78.82 33.24 36.87
C VAL A 301 -78.29 32.06 37.68
N CYS A 302 -78.75 31.97 38.93
CA CYS A 302 -78.71 30.78 39.78
C CYS A 302 -79.80 29.80 39.32
N GLN A 303 -79.52 28.50 39.35
CA GLN A 303 -80.54 27.48 39.58
C GLN A 303 -79.93 26.33 40.39
N ASP A 304 -80.38 26.25 41.65
CA ASP A 304 -80.41 25.05 42.48
C ASP A 304 -81.41 24.04 41.92
N ALA A 305 -81.14 22.75 42.09
CA ALA A 305 -82.14 21.77 42.54
C ALA A 305 -81.50 20.41 42.84
N ALA A 306 -81.66 20.00 44.10
CA ALA A 306 -81.48 18.65 44.61
C ALA A 306 -82.58 17.69 44.10
N VAL A 307 -82.28 16.40 43.92
CA VAL A 307 -83.21 15.28 44.24
C VAL A 307 -82.42 14.01 44.61
N GLU A 308 -82.49 13.73 45.90
CA GLU A 308 -82.72 12.47 46.63
C GLU A 308 -82.74 11.08 45.97
N ALA A 309 -82.37 10.11 46.82
CA ALA A 309 -82.08 8.70 46.60
C ALA A 309 -83.29 7.78 46.32
N LYS A 310 -83.00 6.62 45.70
CA LYS A 310 -83.72 5.36 45.94
C LYS A 310 -82.82 4.15 45.62
N GLY A 311 -82.67 3.26 46.60
CA GLY A 311 -81.89 2.02 46.48
C GLY A 311 -82.66 0.87 45.82
N SER A 312 -81.92 -0.14 45.38
CA SER A 312 -82.39 -1.53 45.28
C SER A 312 -81.20 -2.48 45.14
N LEU A 313 -81.18 -3.53 45.96
CA LEU A 313 -80.30 -4.69 45.85
C LEU A 313 -80.48 -5.39 44.50
N THR A 314 -79.40 -5.97 43.93
CA THR A 314 -79.33 -7.42 43.62
C THR A 314 -78.00 -7.82 42.96
N ALA A 315 -77.62 -9.07 43.26
CA ALA A 315 -76.78 -9.98 42.47
C ALA A 315 -75.26 -9.72 42.42
N ALA A 316 -74.57 -10.50 43.27
CA ALA A 316 -73.18 -10.88 43.12
C ALA A 316 -72.92 -11.48 41.73
N SER A 317 -71.83 -11.02 41.09
CA SER A 317 -71.26 -11.61 39.89
C SER A 317 -69.73 -11.66 40.03
N PRO A 318 -69.07 -12.63 39.37
CA PRO A 318 -67.80 -13.17 39.82
C PRO A 318 -66.62 -12.25 39.51
N ILE A 319 -65.65 -12.31 40.43
CA ILE A 319 -64.31 -11.72 40.36
C ILE A 319 -63.72 -11.98 38.97
N THR A 320 -63.64 -10.94 38.16
CA THR A 320 -62.78 -10.91 36.98
C THR A 320 -61.42 -10.43 37.47
N PRO A 321 -60.34 -11.22 37.36
CA PRO A 321 -59.02 -10.74 37.71
C PRO A 321 -58.66 -9.62 36.73
N THR A 322 -58.63 -8.38 37.21
CA THR A 322 -57.91 -7.29 36.56
C THR A 322 -56.49 -7.77 36.28
N PRO A 323 -56.04 -7.82 35.01
CA PRO A 323 -54.64 -8.02 34.74
C PRO A 323 -53.93 -6.83 35.39
N LEU A 324 -53.10 -7.11 36.38
CA LEU A 324 -52.01 -6.20 36.71
C LEU A 324 -51.25 -6.01 35.39
N GLU A 325 -51.40 -4.83 34.77
CA GLU A 325 -50.43 -4.29 33.82
C GLU A 325 -49.13 -4.10 34.61
N VAL A 326 -48.41 -5.20 34.78
CA VAL A 326 -47.03 -5.14 35.17
C VAL A 326 -46.33 -4.44 34.02
N SER A 327 -45.84 -3.23 34.31
CA SER A 327 -44.97 -2.43 33.47
C SER A 327 -43.66 -3.18 33.18
N TRP A 328 -43.71 -4.20 32.31
CA TRP A 328 -42.57 -4.97 31.80
C TRP A 328 -41.82 -4.24 30.66
N GLY A 329 -42.17 -2.98 30.39
CA GLY A 329 -41.57 -2.21 29.28
C GLY A 329 -40.11 -1.80 29.53
N GLY A 330 -39.72 -1.55 30.78
CA GLY A 330 -38.39 -1.04 31.13
C GLY A 330 -37.26 -2.07 30.97
N ASP A 331 -37.49 -3.30 31.43
CA ASP A 331 -36.44 -4.33 31.47
C ASP A 331 -36.04 -4.80 30.07
N SER A 332 -37.00 -4.92 29.14
CA SER A 332 -36.75 -5.34 27.76
C SER A 332 -35.86 -4.34 27.01
N ALA A 333 -36.09 -3.03 27.16
CA ALA A 333 -35.30 -1.99 26.51
C ALA A 333 -33.84 -1.98 26.99
N SER A 334 -33.62 -2.14 28.29
CA SER A 334 -32.27 -2.22 28.89
C SER A 334 -31.50 -3.45 28.40
N PHE A 335 -32.17 -4.60 28.27
CA PHE A 335 -31.57 -5.83 27.78
C PHE A 335 -31.16 -5.71 26.30
N GLN A 336 -32.01 -5.11 25.47
CA GLN A 336 -31.68 -4.89 24.05
C GLN A 336 -30.50 -3.93 23.87
N LEU A 337 -30.42 -2.88 24.69
CA LEU A 337 -29.29 -1.97 24.68
C LEU A 337 -27.98 -2.70 25.03
N GLN A 338 -27.97 -3.52 26.08
CA GLN A 338 -26.80 -4.32 26.46
C GLN A 338 -26.42 -5.36 25.38
N SER A 339 -27.41 -5.95 24.72
CA SER A 339 -27.22 -6.85 23.57
C SER A 339 -26.53 -6.12 22.41
N VAL A 340 -26.96 -4.89 22.08
CA VAL A 340 -26.32 -4.10 21.02
C VAL A 340 -24.90 -3.69 21.40
N LYS A 341 -24.67 -3.24 22.63
CA LYS A 341 -23.33 -2.89 23.13
C LYS A 341 -22.36 -4.07 23.04
N SER A 342 -22.77 -5.23 23.55
CA SER A 342 -21.96 -6.45 23.54
C SER A 342 -21.66 -6.91 22.11
N LYS A 343 -22.65 -6.86 21.19
CA LYS A 343 -22.45 -7.15 19.77
C LYS A 343 -21.46 -6.18 19.12
N LEU A 344 -21.56 -4.87 19.34
CA LEU A 344 -20.64 -3.88 18.79
C LEU A 344 -19.19 -4.11 19.27
N ARG A 345 -19.00 -4.41 20.55
CA ARG A 345 -17.67 -4.76 21.10
C ARG A 345 -17.15 -6.05 20.51
N ALA A 346 -17.96 -7.12 20.52
CA ALA A 346 -17.57 -8.39 19.95
C ALA A 346 -17.19 -8.27 18.46
N MET A 347 -17.90 -7.44 17.69
CA MET A 347 -17.56 -7.16 16.29
C MET A 347 -16.19 -6.48 16.17
N LEU A 348 -15.88 -5.49 17.01
CA LEU A 348 -14.56 -4.83 17.01
C LEU A 348 -13.45 -5.77 17.49
N ASP A 349 -13.68 -6.49 18.59
CA ASP A 349 -12.70 -7.38 19.23
C ASP A 349 -12.39 -8.63 18.38
N SER A 350 -13.33 -9.06 17.53
CA SER A 350 -13.11 -10.13 16.56
C SER A 350 -12.10 -9.76 15.46
N GLN A 351 -11.77 -8.47 15.32
CA GLN A 351 -10.79 -8.01 14.35
C GLN A 351 -9.37 -8.16 14.90
N ALA A 352 -8.50 -8.75 14.10
CA ALA A 352 -7.10 -8.89 14.42
C ALA A 352 -6.48 -7.53 14.81
N SER A 353 -5.73 -7.50 15.90
CA SER A 353 -5.05 -6.28 16.34
C SER A 353 -3.91 -5.92 15.37
N PHE A 354 -3.53 -4.65 15.30
CA PHE A 354 -2.37 -4.24 14.49
C PHE A 354 -1.11 -5.01 14.88
N GLY A 355 -0.86 -5.20 16.18
CA GLY A 355 0.31 -5.94 16.66
C GLY A 355 0.37 -7.39 16.16
N THR A 356 -0.78 -8.08 16.15
CA THR A 356 -0.87 -9.47 15.67
C THR A 356 -0.77 -9.58 14.15
N THR A 357 -1.34 -8.62 13.41
CA THR A 357 -1.40 -8.67 11.94
C THR A 357 -0.09 -8.23 11.29
N VAL A 358 0.49 -7.13 11.75
CA VAL A 358 1.65 -6.49 11.11
C VAL A 358 2.86 -6.37 12.02
N GLY A 359 2.72 -6.49 13.34
CA GLY A 359 3.82 -6.29 14.28
C GLY A 359 5.02 -7.21 14.05
N ALA A 360 4.80 -8.53 14.03
CA ALA A 360 5.88 -9.49 13.79
C ALA A 360 6.52 -9.34 12.38
N PRO A 361 5.75 -9.27 11.28
CA PRO A 361 6.31 -9.03 9.95
C PRO A 361 7.13 -7.73 9.86
N VAL A 362 6.73 -6.65 10.54
CA VAL A 362 7.50 -5.39 10.60
C VAL A 362 8.86 -5.60 11.26
N LEU A 363 8.91 -6.32 12.37
CA LEU A 363 10.18 -6.59 13.06
C LEU A 363 11.12 -7.42 12.18
N PHE A 364 10.62 -8.45 11.49
CA PHE A 364 11.42 -9.23 10.54
C PHE A 364 11.93 -8.39 9.37
N TYR A 365 11.08 -7.54 8.80
CA TYR A 365 11.47 -6.64 7.70
C TYR A 365 12.52 -5.63 8.15
N LEU A 366 12.30 -4.96 9.29
CA LEU A 366 13.25 -3.99 9.86
C LEU A 366 14.58 -4.64 10.21
N ALA A 367 14.59 -5.81 10.85
CA ALA A 367 15.82 -6.54 11.18
C ALA A 367 16.61 -6.91 9.92
N SER A 368 15.93 -7.42 8.90
CA SER A 368 16.56 -7.77 7.60
C SER A 368 17.11 -6.55 6.88
N PHE A 369 16.41 -5.42 6.98
CA PHE A 369 16.83 -4.16 6.39
C PHE A 369 18.02 -3.56 7.15
N ILE A 370 17.99 -3.53 8.49
CA ILE A 370 19.11 -3.10 9.34
C ILE A 370 20.36 -3.94 9.05
N TRP A 371 20.21 -5.26 8.94
CA TRP A 371 21.31 -6.15 8.56
C TRP A 371 21.87 -5.78 7.18
N SER A 372 21.01 -5.50 6.20
CA SER A 372 21.44 -5.08 4.86
C SER A 372 22.17 -3.73 4.86
N VAL A 373 21.76 -2.79 5.74
CA VAL A 373 22.44 -1.50 5.93
C VAL A 373 23.81 -1.68 6.58
N TYR A 374 23.90 -2.52 7.61
CA TYR A 374 25.16 -2.84 8.28
C TYR A 374 26.16 -3.51 7.33
N GLU A 375 25.70 -4.45 6.51
CA GLU A 375 26.57 -5.16 5.57
C GLU A 375 27.19 -4.22 4.52
N ILE A 376 26.52 -3.12 4.16
CA ILE A 376 27.06 -2.14 3.22
C ILE A 376 28.31 -1.46 3.73
N GLU A 377 28.45 -1.27 5.04
CA GLU A 377 29.68 -0.70 5.62
C GLU A 377 30.89 -1.61 5.33
N SER A 378 30.67 -2.92 5.25
CA SER A 378 31.72 -3.90 4.93
C SER A 378 31.98 -4.06 3.42
N SER A 379 31.09 -3.54 2.56
CA SER A 379 31.11 -3.80 1.12
C SER A 379 30.93 -2.54 0.27
N TYR A 380 31.44 -1.39 0.71
CA TYR A 380 31.35 -0.14 -0.06
C TYR A 380 31.92 -0.28 -1.48
N GLY A 381 31.40 0.52 -2.42
CA GLY A 381 31.77 0.49 -3.83
C GLY A 381 31.11 -0.63 -4.64
N THR A 382 30.76 -1.76 -4.03
CA THR A 382 30.10 -2.85 -4.77
C THR A 382 28.68 -2.45 -5.20
N TYR A 383 28.44 -2.40 -6.51
CA TYR A 383 27.13 -2.01 -7.04
C TYR A 383 26.01 -2.96 -6.58
N GLN A 384 26.31 -4.25 -6.33
CA GLN A 384 25.33 -5.24 -5.90
C GLN A 384 24.72 -4.89 -4.54
N SER A 385 25.53 -4.48 -3.57
CA SER A 385 25.06 -4.12 -2.22
C SER A 385 24.18 -2.87 -2.24
N ALA A 386 24.58 -1.83 -2.98
CA ALA A 386 23.76 -0.63 -3.15
C ALA A 386 22.39 -0.93 -3.76
N HIS A 387 22.38 -1.72 -4.83
CA HIS A 387 21.16 -2.11 -5.51
C HIS A 387 20.27 -3.02 -4.64
N GLN A 388 20.85 -3.81 -3.73
CA GLN A 388 20.09 -4.55 -2.73
C GLN A 388 19.34 -3.60 -1.77
N ILE A 389 19.98 -2.54 -1.27
CA ILE A 389 19.26 -1.51 -0.47
C ILE A 389 18.17 -0.85 -1.31
N ALA A 390 18.49 -0.41 -2.53
CA ALA A 390 17.54 0.26 -3.39
C ALA A 390 16.30 -0.62 -3.65
N PHE A 391 16.53 -1.92 -3.86
CA PHE A 391 15.50 -2.91 -4.01
C PHE A 391 14.65 -3.07 -2.75
N GLY A 392 15.27 -3.17 -1.57
CA GLY A 392 14.56 -3.17 -0.29
C GLY A 392 13.69 -1.93 -0.14
N LEU A 393 14.22 -0.73 -0.42
CA LEU A 393 13.48 0.52 -0.33
C LEU A 393 12.25 0.52 -1.24
N LEU A 394 12.34 0.07 -2.50
CA LEU A 394 11.17 -0.08 -3.37
C LEU A 394 10.10 -0.99 -2.76
N TRP A 395 10.52 -2.17 -2.27
CA TRP A 395 9.64 -3.18 -1.70
C TRP A 395 9.00 -2.76 -0.38
N MET A 396 9.55 -1.75 0.30
CA MET A 396 8.98 -1.15 1.51
C MET A 396 7.57 -0.56 1.28
N THR A 397 7.18 -0.34 0.02
CA THR A 397 5.82 0.04 -0.34
C THR A 397 4.76 -0.98 0.14
N ILE A 398 5.05 -2.28 0.07
CA ILE A 398 4.08 -3.33 0.48
C ILE A 398 3.84 -3.31 2.00
N PRO A 399 4.88 -3.29 2.87
CA PRO A 399 4.69 -3.06 4.30
C PRO A 399 3.88 -1.79 4.61
N HIS A 400 4.13 -0.66 3.94
CA HIS A 400 3.34 0.56 4.17
C HIS A 400 1.84 0.35 3.90
N ILE A 401 1.48 -0.34 2.82
CA ILE A 401 0.07 -0.67 2.53
C ILE A 401 -0.52 -1.53 3.64
N ALA A 402 0.19 -2.58 4.07
CA ALA A 402 -0.29 -3.45 5.14
C ALA A 402 -0.45 -2.71 6.48
N LEU A 403 0.47 -1.80 6.81
CA LEU A 403 0.36 -0.97 8.00
C LEU A 403 -0.88 -0.08 7.96
N VAL A 404 -1.09 0.62 6.85
CA VAL A 404 -2.22 1.56 6.69
C VAL A 404 -3.56 0.83 6.66
N THR A 405 -3.66 -0.28 5.95
CA THR A 405 -4.88 -1.09 5.87
C THR A 405 -5.22 -1.78 7.20
N SER A 406 -4.23 -1.97 8.07
CA SER A 406 -4.44 -2.43 9.44
C SER A 406 -4.88 -1.33 10.42
N LEU A 407 -4.93 -0.06 10.02
CA LEU A 407 -5.44 1.04 10.87
C LEU A 407 -6.96 1.07 10.96
N LEU A 408 -7.64 0.41 10.02
CA LEU A 408 -9.09 0.49 9.85
C LEU A 408 -9.81 -0.17 11.02
N LEU A 409 -10.90 0.45 11.49
CA LEU A 409 -11.82 -0.17 12.44
C LEU A 409 -12.89 -1.02 11.75
N ALA A 410 -13.03 -0.88 10.42
CA ALA A 410 -14.02 -1.61 9.66
C ALA A 410 -13.54 -3.03 9.33
N GLY A 411 -14.37 -4.02 9.67
CA GLY A 411 -14.06 -5.42 9.43
C GLY A 411 -14.20 -5.78 7.95
N SER A 412 -13.18 -6.44 7.38
CA SER A 412 -13.25 -7.01 6.03
C SER A 412 -13.87 -8.41 5.99
N ASN A 413 -14.12 -9.02 7.16
CA ASN A 413 -14.73 -10.33 7.28
C ASN A 413 -16.26 -10.21 7.47
N PRO A 414 -17.08 -10.48 6.44
CA PRO A 414 -18.53 -10.37 6.54
C PRO A 414 -19.17 -11.38 7.50
N SER A 415 -18.49 -12.48 7.85
CA SER A 415 -19.04 -13.51 8.74
C SER A 415 -19.33 -12.98 10.15
N VAL A 416 -18.54 -12.01 10.62
CA VAL A 416 -18.73 -11.36 11.92
C VAL A 416 -20.07 -10.62 11.96
N PHE A 417 -20.37 -9.84 10.92
CA PHE A 417 -21.65 -9.16 10.82
C PHE A 417 -22.80 -10.14 10.59
N GLN A 418 -22.58 -11.17 9.78
CA GLN A 418 -23.58 -12.23 9.56
C GLN A 418 -23.96 -12.98 10.84
N ALA A 419 -23.03 -13.13 11.78
CA ALA A 419 -23.29 -13.71 13.10
C ALA A 419 -24.00 -12.71 14.04
N ALA A 420 -23.75 -11.41 13.89
CA ALA A 420 -24.33 -10.37 14.73
C ALA A 420 -25.78 -10.00 14.37
N VAL A 421 -26.16 -10.18 13.10
CA VAL A 421 -27.51 -9.87 12.59
C VAL A 421 -28.47 -11.04 12.88
N PRO A 422 -29.69 -10.76 13.38
CA PRO A 422 -30.73 -11.78 13.56
C PRO A 422 -31.06 -12.51 12.25
N ARG A 423 -31.09 -13.84 12.28
CA ARG A 423 -31.57 -14.67 11.15
C ARG A 423 -33.09 -14.65 11.10
N ASP A 424 -33.68 -13.53 10.73
CA ASP A 424 -35.10 -13.50 10.43
C ASP A 424 -35.33 -14.10 9.03
N GLY A 425 -36.13 -15.16 8.95
CA GLY A 425 -36.60 -15.71 7.66
C GLY A 425 -37.26 -14.65 6.76
N ARG A 426 -37.77 -13.56 7.37
CA ARG A 426 -38.28 -12.37 6.67
C ARG A 426 -37.21 -11.53 5.97
N ALA A 427 -36.00 -11.43 6.52
CA ALA A 427 -34.91 -10.69 5.88
C ALA A 427 -34.42 -11.42 4.61
N ALA A 428 -34.42 -12.76 4.64
CA ALA A 428 -34.17 -13.58 3.48
C ALA A 428 -35.24 -13.41 2.39
N SER A 429 -36.52 -13.33 2.76
CA SER A 429 -37.61 -13.11 1.79
C SER A 429 -37.61 -11.69 1.21
N ILE A 430 -37.30 -10.66 2.00
CA ILE A 430 -37.17 -9.27 1.52
C ILE A 430 -35.98 -9.15 0.56
N SER A 431 -34.84 -9.78 0.87
CA SER A 431 -33.68 -9.82 -0.05
C SER A 431 -34.06 -10.49 -1.37
N ALA A 432 -34.78 -11.63 -1.33
CA ALA A 432 -35.24 -12.32 -2.54
C ALA A 432 -36.24 -11.47 -3.36
N HIS A 433 -37.11 -10.70 -2.70
CA HIS A 433 -38.05 -9.80 -3.38
C HIS A 433 -37.36 -8.56 -3.98
N LEU A 434 -36.37 -7.98 -3.31
CA LEU A 434 -35.60 -6.85 -3.84
C LEU A 434 -34.74 -7.26 -5.03
N GLU A 435 -34.22 -8.49 -5.03
CA GLU A 435 -33.48 -9.04 -6.18
C GLU A 435 -34.38 -9.26 -7.41
N ASN A 436 -35.67 -9.53 -7.19
CA ASN A 436 -36.69 -9.69 -8.23
C ASN A 436 -37.41 -8.38 -8.62
N GLY A 437 -37.23 -7.28 -7.88
CA GLY A 437 -38.09 -6.08 -7.98
C GLY A 437 -37.53 -4.88 -8.75
N LYS A 438 -36.26 -4.91 -9.20
CA LYS A 438 -35.65 -3.74 -9.85
C LYS A 438 -34.84 -4.10 -11.11
N THR A 439 -35.40 -3.69 -12.25
CA THR A 439 -34.81 -3.58 -13.60
C THR A 439 -34.44 -4.90 -14.27
N ASP A 440 -35.45 -5.62 -14.75
CA ASP A 440 -35.29 -6.91 -15.39
C ASP A 440 -34.80 -6.87 -16.84
N ASP A 441 -35.04 -5.83 -17.64
CA ASP A 441 -34.80 -5.94 -19.08
C ASP A 441 -33.32 -5.75 -19.49
N VAL A 442 -32.69 -4.64 -19.08
CA VAL A 442 -31.29 -4.33 -19.45
C VAL A 442 -30.29 -5.23 -18.70
N ARG A 443 -30.60 -5.57 -17.45
CA ARG A 443 -29.74 -6.39 -16.60
C ARG A 443 -29.86 -7.88 -16.95
N ALA A 444 -30.97 -8.34 -17.55
CA ALA A 444 -31.07 -9.69 -18.12
C ALA A 444 -30.19 -9.86 -19.36
N GLN A 445 -30.11 -8.84 -20.22
CA GLN A 445 -29.30 -8.89 -21.45
C GLN A 445 -27.78 -8.87 -21.13
N ILE A 446 -27.36 -8.04 -20.18
CA ILE A 446 -25.98 -8.07 -19.63
C ILE A 446 -25.72 -9.39 -18.90
N ARG A 447 -26.69 -9.93 -18.13
CA ARG A 447 -26.56 -11.25 -17.51
C ARG A 447 -26.42 -12.36 -18.55
N TYR A 448 -27.12 -12.31 -19.68
CA TYR A 448 -27.01 -13.31 -20.75
C TYR A 448 -25.62 -13.29 -21.41
N LEU A 449 -25.12 -12.11 -21.79
CA LEU A 449 -23.76 -11.95 -22.31
C LEU A 449 -22.69 -12.32 -21.27
N SER A 450 -22.87 -11.91 -20.02
CA SER A 450 -21.97 -12.28 -18.92
C SER A 450 -22.03 -13.76 -18.57
N ARG A 451 -23.18 -14.44 -18.70
CA ARG A 451 -23.32 -15.90 -18.51
C ARG A 451 -22.62 -16.67 -19.63
N ARG A 452 -22.64 -16.14 -20.86
CA ARG A 452 -21.91 -16.73 -21.99
C ARG A 452 -20.39 -16.54 -21.86
N LEU A 453 -19.95 -15.41 -21.28
CA LEU A 453 -18.56 -15.16 -20.89
C LEU A 453 -18.15 -15.88 -19.59
N GLN A 454 -19.06 -16.09 -18.63
CA GLN A 454 -18.85 -16.85 -17.38
C GLN A 454 -18.79 -18.36 -17.62
N LYS A 455 -19.28 -18.87 -18.75
CA LYS A 455 -19.01 -20.26 -19.18
C LYS A 455 -17.53 -20.50 -19.41
N VAL A 456 -16.73 -19.46 -19.65
CA VAL A 456 -15.31 -19.49 -19.31
C VAL A 456 -15.25 -19.28 -17.80
N GLN A 457 -15.29 -20.38 -17.03
CA GLN A 457 -15.17 -20.36 -15.57
C GLN A 457 -13.86 -19.69 -15.20
N ILE A 458 -13.90 -18.38 -14.98
CA ILE A 458 -12.79 -17.67 -14.36
C ILE A 458 -12.73 -18.20 -12.93
N PRO A 459 -11.64 -18.84 -12.48
CA PRO A 459 -11.55 -19.55 -11.20
C PRO A 459 -11.49 -18.60 -9.97
N TYR A 460 -11.92 -17.34 -10.14
CA TYR A 460 -11.92 -16.34 -9.09
C TYR A 460 -13.29 -16.27 -8.41
N GLU A 461 -13.42 -16.91 -7.26
CA GLU A 461 -14.58 -16.78 -6.40
C GLU A 461 -14.39 -15.67 -5.36
N SER A 462 -15.50 -15.14 -4.83
CA SER A 462 -15.43 -14.23 -3.71
C SER A 462 -14.95 -14.98 -2.47
N MET A 463 -14.03 -14.41 -1.69
CA MET A 463 -13.44 -15.07 -0.52
C MET A 463 -14.48 -15.58 0.50
N HIS A 464 -15.67 -14.95 0.52
CA HIS A 464 -16.81 -15.31 1.36
C HIS A 464 -18.03 -15.65 0.49
N GLY A 465 -17.89 -16.56 -0.48
CA GLY A 465 -18.96 -16.92 -1.43
C GLY A 465 -20.30 -17.31 -0.79
N ASN A 466 -20.25 -17.89 0.41
CA ASN A 466 -21.44 -18.31 1.16
C ASN A 466 -22.12 -17.19 1.97
N SER A 467 -21.48 -16.02 2.09
CA SER A 467 -22.06 -14.89 2.81
C SER A 467 -22.86 -14.01 1.85
N PRO A 468 -24.06 -13.53 2.24
CA PRO A 468 -24.80 -12.55 1.44
C PRO A 468 -24.09 -11.20 1.39
N TYR A 469 -23.13 -10.96 2.29
CA TYR A 469 -22.34 -9.74 2.34
C TYR A 469 -20.96 -9.96 1.72
N ARG A 470 -20.45 -8.91 1.08
CA ARG A 470 -19.15 -8.92 0.43
C ARG A 470 -18.36 -7.71 0.89
N ALA A 471 -17.04 -7.86 1.00
CA ALA A 471 -16.18 -6.71 1.24
C ALA A 471 -16.06 -5.85 -0.02
N ALA A 472 -16.05 -4.53 0.16
CA ALA A 472 -15.68 -3.58 -0.87
C ALA A 472 -14.25 -3.83 -1.34
N TRP A 473 -13.95 -3.47 -2.59
CA TRP A 473 -12.57 -3.50 -3.09
C TRP A 473 -11.71 -2.56 -2.24
N ILE A 474 -10.48 -2.98 -1.95
CA ILE A 474 -9.64 -2.27 -0.98
C ILE A 474 -9.30 -0.83 -1.41
N TRP A 475 -9.09 -0.59 -2.71
CA TRP A 475 -8.93 0.77 -3.26
C TRP A 475 -10.23 1.60 -3.26
N ASN A 476 -11.38 1.03 -2.90
CA ASN A 476 -12.68 1.71 -2.83
C ASN A 476 -13.28 1.75 -1.40
N GLN A 477 -12.54 1.33 -0.38
CA GLN A 477 -13.04 1.30 0.99
C GLN A 477 -13.43 2.70 1.50
N GLY A 478 -12.56 3.69 1.35
CA GLY A 478 -12.84 5.05 1.85
C GLY A 478 -14.03 5.71 1.14
N SER A 479 -14.19 5.52 -0.17
CA SER A 479 -15.36 6.03 -0.91
C SER A 479 -16.64 5.28 -0.53
N ASN A 480 -16.54 3.97 -0.29
CA ASN A 480 -17.66 3.17 0.19
C ASN A 480 -18.09 3.62 1.60
N LYS A 481 -17.18 3.79 2.57
CA LYS A 481 -17.55 4.31 3.90
C LYS A 481 -18.14 5.71 3.83
N ALA A 482 -17.60 6.60 2.99
CA ALA A 482 -18.19 7.92 2.75
C ALA A 482 -19.65 7.82 2.26
N ARG A 483 -19.94 6.84 1.38
CA ARG A 483 -21.32 6.55 0.92
C ARG A 483 -22.21 6.05 2.05
N TRP A 484 -21.73 5.16 2.92
CA TRP A 484 -22.46 4.70 4.10
C TRP A 484 -22.83 5.87 5.01
N VAL A 485 -21.88 6.77 5.30
CA VAL A 485 -22.11 7.97 6.12
C VAL A 485 -23.07 8.95 5.44
N ALA A 486 -22.92 9.17 4.14
CA ALA A 486 -23.81 10.05 3.38
C ALA A 486 -25.25 9.55 3.41
N ARG A 487 -25.46 8.25 3.17
CA ARG A 487 -26.79 7.65 3.26
C ARG A 487 -27.37 7.76 4.66
N PHE A 488 -26.56 7.51 5.69
CA PHE A 488 -26.99 7.68 7.07
C PHE A 488 -27.46 9.11 7.33
N ALA A 489 -26.71 10.12 6.90
CA ALA A 489 -27.12 11.52 7.07
C ALA A 489 -28.42 11.85 6.32
N ASP A 490 -28.59 11.34 5.08
CA ASP A 490 -29.76 11.61 4.25
C ASP A 490 -31.05 10.97 4.80
N GLU A 491 -30.97 9.74 5.32
CA GLU A 491 -32.16 9.01 5.80
C GLU A 491 -32.73 9.61 7.10
N TYR A 492 -31.90 10.21 7.96
CA TYR A 492 -32.30 10.81 9.24
C TYR A 492 -32.39 12.35 9.18
N ARG A 493 -32.58 12.91 7.97
CA ARG A 493 -32.78 14.34 7.74
C ARG A 493 -34.13 14.82 8.30
N PRO A 494 -34.25 16.05 8.87
CA PRO A 494 -33.28 17.16 8.97
C PRO A 494 -32.29 17.10 10.14
N HIS A 495 -32.52 16.23 11.13
CA HIS A 495 -31.80 16.26 12.41
C HIS A 495 -30.29 16.00 12.29
N LEU A 496 -29.84 15.30 11.24
CA LEU A 496 -28.45 14.90 11.04
C LEU A 496 -27.70 15.65 9.92
N ASP A 497 -28.18 16.82 9.47
CA ASP A 497 -27.45 17.66 8.50
C ASP A 497 -26.03 18.04 8.99
N SER A 498 -25.85 18.09 10.31
CA SER A 498 -24.53 18.31 10.92
C SER A 498 -23.54 17.16 10.69
N VAL A 499 -24.00 15.91 10.54
CA VAL A 499 -23.14 14.76 10.21
C VAL A 499 -22.53 14.98 8.83
N HIS A 500 -23.35 15.35 7.85
CA HIS A 500 -22.88 15.62 6.49
C HIS A 500 -21.82 16.73 6.47
N LYS A 501 -22.11 17.86 7.16
CA LYS A 501 -21.21 19.02 7.18
C LYS A 501 -19.92 18.79 7.97
N GLU A 502 -19.97 18.11 9.11
CA GLU A 502 -18.81 17.94 10.00
C GLU A 502 -17.95 16.71 9.64
N VAL A 503 -18.58 15.60 9.27
CA VAL A 503 -17.85 14.34 8.99
C VAL A 503 -17.33 14.33 7.55
N LEU A 504 -18.22 14.44 6.58
CA LEU A 504 -17.86 14.41 5.16
C LEU A 504 -17.22 15.73 4.71
N GLY A 505 -17.61 16.85 5.34
CA GLY A 505 -17.08 18.16 5.01
C GLY A 505 -17.68 18.75 3.73
N HIS A 506 -17.50 20.06 3.52
CA HIS A 506 -17.88 20.68 2.25
C HIS A 506 -17.00 20.14 1.12
N ARG A 507 -17.60 19.40 0.19
CA ARG A 507 -16.96 18.77 -0.98
C ARG A 507 -15.84 17.75 -0.68
N PHE A 508 -15.89 17.02 0.44
CA PHE A 508 -14.83 16.07 0.84
C PHE A 508 -13.43 16.71 0.98
N GLY A 509 -13.34 18.04 0.88
CA GLY A 509 -12.29 18.73 0.12
C GLY A 509 -11.00 19.06 0.87
N SER A 510 -10.80 18.57 2.10
CA SER A 510 -9.51 18.69 2.78
C SER A 510 -9.01 17.33 3.25
N THR A 511 -9.88 16.51 3.82
CA THR A 511 -9.55 15.14 4.25
C THR A 511 -9.06 14.28 3.10
N LEU A 512 -9.72 14.38 1.95
CA LEU A 512 -9.38 13.58 0.78
C LEU A 512 -7.99 13.95 0.24
N TRP A 513 -7.66 15.24 0.20
CA TRP A 513 -6.34 15.72 -0.21
C TRP A 513 -5.26 15.39 0.82
N VAL A 514 -5.55 15.49 2.11
CA VAL A 514 -4.64 15.04 3.17
C VAL A 514 -4.37 13.54 3.04
N ALA A 515 -5.37 12.72 2.74
CA ALA A 515 -5.19 11.30 2.47
C ALA A 515 -4.34 11.07 1.21
N GLY A 516 -4.61 11.79 0.13
CA GLY A 516 -3.83 11.77 -1.12
C GLY A 516 -2.36 12.10 -0.92
N PHE A 517 -2.09 13.21 -0.23
CA PHE A 517 -0.75 13.68 0.08
C PHE A 517 0.00 12.72 1.02
N SER A 518 -0.68 12.21 2.04
CA SER A 518 -0.08 11.24 2.97
C SER A 518 0.29 9.93 2.25
N ALA A 519 -0.60 9.42 1.38
CA ALA A 519 -0.32 8.25 0.55
C ALA A 519 0.86 8.50 -0.40
N PHE A 520 0.93 9.69 -1.02
CA PHE A 520 2.07 10.07 -1.85
C PHE A 520 3.38 10.07 -1.05
N ILE A 521 3.42 10.63 0.16
CA ILE A 521 4.62 10.61 1.01
C ILE A 521 5.07 9.18 1.31
N LEU A 522 4.14 8.29 1.67
CA LEU A 522 4.44 6.90 2.00
C LEU A 522 5.05 6.10 0.84
N ILE A 523 4.72 6.44 -0.40
CA ILE A 523 5.31 5.81 -1.60
C ILE A 523 6.58 6.57 -2.03
N PHE A 524 6.51 7.89 -2.07
CA PHE A 524 7.55 8.74 -2.63
C PHE A 524 8.86 8.61 -1.86
N ILE A 525 8.83 8.66 -0.52
CA ILE A 525 10.05 8.58 0.30
C ILE A 525 10.87 7.32 -0.01
N PRO A 526 10.34 6.08 0.12
CA PRO A 526 11.10 4.88 -0.19
C PRO A 526 11.56 4.82 -1.65
N VAL A 527 10.69 5.18 -2.60
CA VAL A 527 11.02 5.13 -4.04
C VAL A 527 12.10 6.15 -4.42
N PHE A 528 12.01 7.37 -3.87
CA PHE A 528 12.99 8.43 -4.08
C PHE A 528 14.35 8.03 -3.51
N PHE A 529 14.37 7.48 -2.30
CA PHE A 529 15.58 6.97 -1.66
C PHE A 529 16.19 5.78 -2.42
N GLY A 530 15.39 4.81 -2.86
CA GLY A 530 15.87 3.72 -3.70
C GLY A 530 16.40 4.21 -5.06
N GLY A 531 15.71 5.18 -5.64
CA GLY A 531 16.13 5.87 -6.87
C GLY A 531 17.43 6.65 -6.68
N MET A 532 17.63 7.32 -5.54
CA MET A 532 18.84 8.07 -5.21
C MET A 532 20.05 7.16 -5.02
N VAL A 533 19.90 6.05 -4.30
CA VAL A 533 20.96 5.03 -4.17
C VAL A 533 21.34 4.48 -5.55
N SER A 534 20.34 4.18 -6.38
CA SER A 534 20.56 3.69 -7.75
C SER A 534 21.15 4.76 -8.67
N TYR A 535 20.82 6.04 -8.47
CA TYR A 535 21.34 7.15 -9.28
C TYR A 535 22.83 7.40 -9.01
N HIS A 536 23.28 7.15 -7.79
CA HIS A 536 24.68 7.28 -7.40
C HIS A 536 25.48 5.98 -7.57
N THR A 537 24.95 4.97 -8.28
CA THR A 537 25.59 3.66 -8.44
C THR A 537 25.44 3.09 -9.86
N PRO A 538 26.50 2.54 -10.49
CA PRO A 538 27.92 2.65 -10.16
C PRO A 538 28.56 3.96 -10.64
N SER A 539 27.90 4.63 -11.60
CA SER A 539 28.23 5.97 -12.08
C SER A 539 27.07 6.91 -11.77
N VAL A 540 27.37 8.18 -11.52
CA VAL A 540 26.32 9.16 -11.20
C VAL A 540 25.48 9.43 -12.45
N GLY A 541 24.20 9.05 -12.41
CA GLY A 541 23.29 9.24 -13.53
C GLY A 541 22.03 8.38 -13.47
N LEU A 542 21.11 8.62 -14.41
CA LEU A 542 19.89 7.82 -14.53
C LEU A 542 20.21 6.53 -15.29
N GLY A 543 20.51 5.44 -14.60
CA GLY A 543 20.60 4.09 -15.18
C GLY A 543 19.23 3.40 -15.24
N CYS A 544 19.21 2.16 -15.76
CA CYS A 544 17.97 1.35 -15.83
C CYS A 544 17.28 1.17 -14.46
N TRP A 545 18.07 0.97 -13.40
CA TRP A 545 17.55 0.77 -12.03
C TRP A 545 16.87 2.03 -11.50
N SER A 546 17.57 3.16 -11.48
CA SER A 546 16.99 4.44 -11.04
C SER A 546 15.79 4.86 -11.90
N LEU A 547 15.82 4.58 -13.22
CA LEU A 547 14.71 4.89 -14.11
C LEU A 547 13.48 4.04 -13.77
N THR A 548 13.66 2.74 -13.48
CA THR A 548 12.56 1.86 -13.06
C THR A 548 11.90 2.36 -11.77
N MET A 549 12.70 2.78 -10.78
CA MET A 549 12.21 3.35 -9.53
C MET A 549 11.44 4.67 -9.78
N LEU A 550 12.04 5.58 -10.55
CA LEU A 550 11.43 6.88 -10.85
C LEU A 550 10.13 6.70 -11.63
N SER A 551 10.11 5.83 -12.64
CA SER A 551 8.92 5.50 -13.41
C SER A 551 7.81 4.92 -12.53
N TYR A 552 8.15 4.04 -11.57
CA TYR A 552 7.20 3.54 -10.59
C TYR A 552 6.65 4.67 -9.70
N GLY A 553 7.49 5.57 -9.19
CA GLY A 553 7.03 6.70 -8.38
C GLY A 553 6.09 7.65 -9.14
N VAL A 554 6.44 7.98 -10.40
CA VAL A 554 5.61 8.83 -11.27
C VAL A 554 4.28 8.17 -11.60
N ILE A 555 4.27 6.88 -11.92
CA ILE A 555 3.03 6.18 -12.27
C ILE A 555 2.11 6.02 -11.05
N GLN A 556 2.67 5.83 -9.85
CA GLN A 556 1.88 5.81 -8.62
C GLN A 556 1.28 7.18 -8.28
N LEU A 557 2.04 8.26 -8.48
CA LEU A 557 1.50 9.62 -8.35
C LEU A 557 0.34 9.86 -9.34
N LEU A 558 0.50 9.44 -10.59
CA LEU A 558 -0.57 9.53 -11.59
C LEU A 558 -1.82 8.73 -11.17
N LEU A 559 -1.65 7.50 -10.67
CA LEU A 559 -2.76 6.69 -10.17
C LEU A 559 -3.46 7.33 -8.96
N ILE A 560 -2.72 7.96 -8.04
CA ILE A 560 -3.28 8.74 -6.93
C ILE A 560 -4.13 9.90 -7.46
N ILE A 561 -3.59 10.68 -8.41
CA ILE A 561 -4.31 11.81 -9.01
C ILE A 561 -5.57 11.33 -9.72
N LEU A 562 -5.47 10.29 -10.56
CA LEU A 562 -6.62 9.72 -11.27
C LEU A 562 -7.70 9.23 -10.31
N TRP A 563 -7.31 8.61 -9.20
CA TRP A 563 -8.25 8.15 -8.16
C TRP A 563 -8.91 9.31 -7.42
N LEU A 564 -8.15 10.34 -7.03
CA LEU A 564 -8.69 11.55 -6.39
C LEU A 564 -9.69 12.27 -7.32
N VAL A 565 -9.34 12.41 -8.59
CA VAL A 565 -10.21 12.96 -9.63
C VAL A 565 -11.44 12.08 -9.83
N SER A 566 -11.29 10.75 -9.74
CA SER A 566 -12.40 9.78 -9.82
C SER A 566 -13.50 10.11 -8.79
N ILE A 567 -13.08 10.28 -7.53
CA ILE A 567 -13.99 10.59 -6.42
C ILE A 567 -14.55 12.00 -6.56
N PHE A 568 -13.71 12.98 -6.91
CA PHE A 568 -14.12 14.37 -6.95
C PHE A 568 -15.15 14.66 -8.06
N ILE A 569 -14.95 14.09 -9.25
CA ILE A 569 -15.77 14.35 -10.43
C ILE A 569 -16.93 13.36 -10.53
N TRP A 570 -16.66 12.06 -10.46
CA TRP A 570 -17.63 11.05 -10.92
C TRP A 570 -18.55 10.51 -9.83
N GLN A 571 -18.15 10.63 -8.57
CA GLN A 571 -18.97 10.16 -7.44
C GLN A 571 -19.93 11.23 -6.92
N ARG A 572 -20.02 12.39 -7.59
CA ARG A 572 -20.81 13.53 -7.16
C ARG A 572 -21.89 13.88 -8.19
N GLY A 573 -23.13 14.06 -7.72
CA GLY A 573 -24.24 14.62 -8.50
C GLY A 573 -24.16 16.13 -8.57
N ASP A 574 -24.90 16.74 -9.49
CA ASP A 574 -24.97 18.21 -9.65
C ASP A 574 -25.47 18.92 -8.38
N ASP A 575 -26.25 18.22 -7.55
CA ASP A 575 -26.74 18.66 -6.25
C ASP A 575 -25.71 18.47 -5.11
N GLY A 576 -24.54 17.93 -5.42
CA GLY A 576 -23.49 17.60 -4.47
C GLY A 576 -23.71 16.32 -3.67
N LYS A 577 -24.75 15.53 -3.98
CA LYS A 577 -24.98 14.23 -3.34
C LYS A 577 -24.08 13.15 -3.94
N VAL A 578 -23.81 12.12 -3.15
CA VAL A 578 -23.02 10.97 -3.60
C VAL A 578 -23.87 10.13 -4.55
N ILE A 579 -23.43 9.95 -5.80
CA ILE A 579 -24.23 9.17 -6.76
C ILE A 579 -24.08 7.67 -6.48
N HIS A 580 -25.20 6.98 -6.33
CA HIS A 580 -25.27 5.54 -6.13
C HIS A 580 -25.21 4.78 -7.47
N ASP A 581 -24.06 4.15 -7.75
CA ASP A 581 -23.72 3.06 -8.71
C ASP A 581 -24.23 3.06 -10.17
N ALA A 582 -25.37 3.66 -10.52
CA ALA A 582 -25.93 3.61 -11.87
C ALA A 582 -25.36 4.68 -12.83
N ALA A 583 -24.94 5.84 -12.32
CA ALA A 583 -24.46 6.93 -13.18
C ALA A 583 -23.02 6.73 -13.68
N MET A 584 -22.20 5.94 -12.99
CA MET A 584 -20.80 5.69 -13.38
C MET A 584 -20.71 4.92 -14.71
N VAL A 585 -21.73 4.10 -15.01
CA VAL A 585 -21.84 3.39 -16.29
C VAL A 585 -22.35 4.32 -17.40
N GLY A 586 -23.29 5.21 -17.10
CA GLY A 586 -23.79 6.19 -18.08
C GLY A 586 -22.72 7.19 -18.52
N THR A 587 -21.87 7.60 -17.58
CA THR A 587 -20.74 8.49 -17.85
C THR A 587 -19.54 7.79 -18.50
N ALA A 588 -19.38 6.48 -18.29
CA ALA A 588 -18.39 5.68 -19.01
C ALA A 588 -18.63 5.65 -20.53
N GLY A 589 -19.84 5.98 -21.00
CA GLY A 589 -20.14 6.15 -22.42
C GLY A 589 -19.71 7.49 -23.02
N THR A 590 -19.20 8.43 -22.21
CA THR A 590 -18.61 9.67 -22.71
C THR A 590 -17.15 9.46 -23.12
N TRP A 591 -16.65 10.24 -24.08
CA TRP A 591 -15.25 10.15 -24.52
C TRP A 591 -14.26 10.40 -23.37
N TYR A 592 -14.58 11.32 -22.44
CA TYR A 592 -13.78 11.58 -21.24
C TYR A 592 -13.68 10.35 -20.34
N GLY A 593 -14.79 9.62 -20.16
CA GLY A 593 -14.82 8.37 -19.41
C GLY A 593 -13.87 7.34 -20.02
N HIS A 594 -13.95 7.12 -21.34
CA HIS A 594 -13.05 6.20 -22.05
C HIS A 594 -11.57 6.59 -21.90
N VAL A 595 -11.22 7.88 -22.05
CA VAL A 595 -9.85 8.37 -21.86
C VAL A 595 -9.38 8.14 -20.43
N TRP A 596 -10.24 8.39 -19.43
CA TRP A 596 -9.90 8.16 -18.02
C TRP A 596 -9.65 6.67 -17.73
N TYR A 597 -10.54 5.77 -18.16
CA TYR A 597 -10.37 4.32 -17.96
C TYR A 597 -9.15 3.78 -18.71
N ALA A 598 -8.90 4.25 -19.94
CA ALA A 598 -7.72 3.87 -20.70
C ALA A 598 -6.43 4.35 -20.01
N SER A 599 -6.40 5.59 -19.51
CA SER A 599 -5.27 6.14 -18.76
C SER A 599 -5.03 5.38 -17.45
N PHE A 600 -6.09 5.05 -16.70
CA PHE A 600 -5.99 4.25 -15.48
C PHE A 600 -5.46 2.85 -15.77
N ALA A 601 -6.03 2.16 -16.77
CA ALA A 601 -5.59 0.82 -17.17
C ALA A 601 -4.13 0.81 -17.65
N PHE A 602 -3.75 1.77 -18.50
CA PHE A 602 -2.36 1.94 -18.94
C PHE A 602 -1.42 2.17 -17.76
N SER A 603 -1.81 3.02 -16.81
CA SER A 603 -1.01 3.30 -15.62
C SER A 603 -0.84 2.08 -14.72
N VAL A 604 -1.88 1.26 -14.55
CA VAL A 604 -1.78 -0.03 -13.85
C VAL A 604 -0.84 -0.98 -14.58
N CYS A 605 -0.95 -1.11 -15.91
CA CYS A 605 -0.06 -1.97 -16.71
C CYS A 605 1.42 -1.55 -16.59
N VAL A 606 1.71 -0.25 -16.73
CA VAL A 606 3.05 0.31 -16.54
C VAL A 606 3.53 0.08 -15.10
N SER A 607 2.63 0.18 -14.11
CA SER A 607 3.00 -0.11 -12.73
C SER A 607 3.30 -1.58 -12.47
N VAL A 608 2.57 -2.52 -13.08
CA VAL A 608 2.89 -3.96 -13.01
C VAL A 608 4.25 -4.22 -13.64
N PHE A 609 4.51 -3.61 -14.81
CA PHE A 609 5.77 -3.76 -15.52
C PHE A 609 6.95 -3.21 -14.72
N THR A 610 6.84 -2.02 -14.16
CA THR A 610 7.92 -1.38 -13.38
C THR A 610 8.16 -2.06 -12.04
N SER A 611 7.12 -2.53 -11.33
CA SER A 611 7.28 -3.21 -10.04
C SER A 611 7.70 -4.68 -10.19
N ILE A 612 6.86 -5.52 -10.81
CA ILE A 612 7.08 -6.96 -10.95
C ILE A 612 8.08 -7.25 -12.07
N GLY A 613 7.90 -6.64 -13.25
CA GLY A 613 8.84 -6.79 -14.37
C GLY A 613 10.24 -6.28 -13.99
N GLY A 614 10.31 -5.11 -13.35
CA GLY A 614 11.55 -4.58 -12.77
C GLY A 614 12.19 -5.55 -11.78
N THR A 615 11.42 -6.13 -10.86
CA THR A 615 11.94 -7.16 -9.93
C THR A 615 12.47 -8.38 -10.66
N ILE A 616 11.76 -8.90 -11.66
CA ILE A 616 12.20 -10.06 -12.45
C ILE A 616 13.51 -9.73 -13.18
N PHE A 617 13.60 -8.55 -13.80
CA PHE A 617 14.81 -8.10 -14.51
C PHE A 617 16.00 -7.95 -13.57
N ILE A 618 15.78 -7.46 -12.36
CA ILE A 618 16.79 -7.39 -11.31
C ILE A 618 17.26 -8.78 -10.91
N MET A 619 16.34 -9.68 -10.59
CA MET A 619 16.66 -11.02 -10.07
C MET A 619 17.35 -11.91 -11.10
N ILE A 620 16.96 -11.77 -12.37
CA ILE A 620 17.59 -12.49 -13.48
C ILE A 620 18.97 -11.90 -13.79
N GLY A 621 19.21 -10.62 -13.51
CA GLY A 621 20.44 -9.91 -13.86
C GLY A 621 20.37 -9.21 -15.21
N LEU A 622 19.18 -9.01 -15.77
CA LEU A 622 18.98 -8.35 -17.08
C LEU A 622 19.54 -6.93 -17.10
N PHE A 623 19.54 -6.24 -15.96
CA PHE A 623 20.15 -4.91 -15.83
C PHE A 623 21.68 -4.92 -15.74
N SER A 624 22.33 -6.08 -15.66
CA SER A 624 23.78 -6.22 -15.78
C SER A 624 24.17 -6.25 -17.25
N ASN A 625 24.06 -5.11 -17.93
CA ASN A 625 24.39 -4.94 -19.34
C ASN A 625 25.04 -3.57 -19.62
N CYS A 626 25.72 -3.42 -20.77
CA CYS A 626 26.43 -2.18 -21.13
C CYS A 626 25.50 -0.95 -21.17
N LEU A 627 24.24 -1.11 -21.60
CA LEU A 627 23.28 -0.01 -21.73
C LEU A 627 22.89 0.51 -20.34
N CYS A 628 22.63 -0.39 -19.39
CA CYS A 628 22.20 -0.05 -18.04
C CYS A 628 23.31 0.50 -17.15
N PHE A 629 24.58 0.23 -17.46
CA PHE A 629 25.73 0.88 -16.83
C PHE A 629 26.01 2.29 -17.37
N THR A 630 25.43 2.63 -18.53
CA THR A 630 25.58 3.95 -19.14
C THR A 630 24.39 4.85 -18.74
N PRO A 631 24.63 6.07 -18.23
CA PRO A 631 23.55 7.01 -17.91
C PRO A 631 22.64 7.31 -19.10
N ALA A 632 21.32 7.42 -18.85
CA ALA A 632 20.28 7.62 -19.86
C ALA A 632 20.46 8.90 -20.69
N ARG A 633 21.17 9.91 -20.16
CA ARG A 633 21.49 11.13 -20.90
C ARG A 633 22.28 10.88 -22.19
N TYR A 634 22.99 9.75 -22.26
CA TYR A 634 23.78 9.35 -23.43
C TYR A 634 23.07 8.32 -24.32
N TRP A 635 21.82 7.90 -24.02
CA TRP A 635 21.19 6.79 -24.75
C TRP A 635 20.85 7.13 -26.21
N ILE A 636 20.58 8.40 -26.52
CA ILE A 636 20.21 8.84 -27.88
C ILE A 636 21.41 8.79 -28.83
N ASP A 637 22.59 9.16 -28.34
CA ASP A 637 23.85 9.27 -29.08
C ASP A 637 24.92 8.27 -28.59
N ILE A 638 24.47 7.16 -27.98
CA ILE A 638 25.31 6.23 -27.21
C ILE A 638 26.45 5.59 -28.01
N MET A 639 26.28 5.48 -29.34
CA MET A 639 27.28 4.90 -30.24
C MET A 639 28.31 5.91 -30.71
N THR A 640 27.95 7.19 -30.75
CA THR A 640 28.77 8.27 -31.32
C THR A 640 29.44 9.13 -30.26
N ASN A 641 28.87 9.19 -29.05
CA ASN A 641 29.36 10.03 -27.98
C ASN A 641 30.55 9.37 -27.25
N PRO A 642 31.75 9.99 -27.26
CA PRO A 642 32.92 9.45 -26.57
C PRO A 642 32.79 9.50 -25.04
N GLU A 643 31.89 10.32 -24.49
CA GLU A 643 31.62 10.40 -23.04
C GLU A 643 30.68 9.31 -22.52
N ALA A 644 30.07 8.51 -23.41
CA ALA A 644 29.28 7.35 -23.04
C ALA A 644 30.21 6.22 -22.56
N VAL A 645 30.78 6.40 -21.37
CA VAL A 645 31.79 5.53 -20.78
C VAL A 645 31.21 4.61 -19.72
N ILE A 646 31.80 3.42 -19.61
CA ILE A 646 31.50 2.42 -18.59
C ILE A 646 32.76 2.24 -17.76
N PHE A 647 32.60 2.32 -16.45
CA PHE A 647 33.64 2.13 -15.46
C PHE A 647 33.64 0.68 -14.98
N TRP A 648 34.83 0.08 -14.90
CA TRP A 648 35.00 -1.34 -14.60
C TRP A 648 35.54 -1.60 -13.20
N ASN A 649 36.14 -0.59 -12.56
CA ASN A 649 36.51 -0.70 -11.16
C ASN A 649 35.28 -0.52 -10.27
N GLY A 650 35.19 -1.36 -9.23
CA GLY A 650 34.11 -1.34 -8.25
C GLY A 650 34.42 -0.54 -6.99
N ALA A 651 35.61 0.07 -6.86
CA ALA A 651 36.01 0.74 -5.62
C ALA A 651 36.87 1.99 -5.85
N THR A 652 36.53 2.85 -6.81
CA THR A 652 37.24 4.14 -6.97
C THR A 652 36.94 5.12 -5.85
N ASP A 653 37.82 6.11 -5.64
CA ASP A 653 37.62 7.18 -4.66
C ASP A 653 36.24 7.85 -4.80
N SER A 654 35.83 8.14 -6.05
CA SER A 654 34.54 8.78 -6.33
C SER A 654 33.34 7.88 -6.00
N GLN A 655 33.46 6.57 -6.26
CA GLN A 655 32.42 5.60 -5.93
C GLN A 655 32.33 5.42 -4.42
N LEU A 656 33.44 5.19 -3.73
CA LEU A 656 33.49 5.05 -2.27
C LEU A 656 32.92 6.29 -1.57
N TYR A 657 33.30 7.48 -2.04
CA TYR A 657 32.75 8.74 -1.54
C TYR A 657 31.22 8.81 -1.70
N ASN A 658 30.71 8.49 -2.90
CA ASN A 658 29.26 8.49 -3.16
C ASN A 658 28.53 7.40 -2.36
N SER A 659 29.13 6.22 -2.21
CA SER A 659 28.59 5.12 -1.42
C SER A 659 28.44 5.49 0.04
N GLN A 660 29.49 6.08 0.64
CA GLN A 660 29.46 6.53 2.03
C GLN A 660 28.44 7.66 2.21
N LYS A 661 28.42 8.62 1.28
CA LYS A 661 27.55 9.79 1.37
C LYS A 661 26.08 9.48 1.19
N TRP A 662 25.71 8.53 0.33
CA TRP A 662 24.32 8.30 -0.06
C TRP A 662 23.76 6.96 0.37
N TRP A 663 24.52 5.86 0.32
CA TRP A 663 23.92 4.52 0.52
C TRP A 663 23.50 4.30 1.97
N PHE A 664 24.43 4.52 2.91
CA PHE A 664 24.17 4.31 4.33
C PHE A 664 23.12 5.28 4.88
N PRO A 665 23.22 6.62 4.69
CA PRO A 665 22.21 7.55 5.21
C PRO A 665 20.83 7.28 4.65
N THR A 666 20.73 6.92 3.38
CA THR A 666 19.45 6.63 2.73
C THR A 666 18.82 5.34 3.27
N GLY A 667 19.61 4.28 3.43
CA GLY A 667 19.15 3.04 4.07
C GLY A 667 18.73 3.24 5.53
N ALA A 668 19.54 3.93 6.32
CA ALA A 668 19.22 4.27 7.71
C ALA A 668 17.94 5.10 7.80
N THR A 669 17.79 6.13 6.96
CA THR A 669 16.60 6.98 6.93
C THR A 669 15.35 6.19 6.53
N GLY A 670 15.43 5.31 5.53
CA GLY A 670 14.32 4.43 5.16
C GLY A 670 13.89 3.50 6.30
N THR A 671 14.86 2.96 7.06
CA THR A 671 14.61 2.13 8.24
C THR A 671 13.88 2.90 9.34
N VAL A 672 14.39 4.09 9.69
CA VAL A 672 13.78 4.96 10.69
C VAL A 672 12.38 5.37 10.26
N PHE A 673 12.20 5.72 8.99
CA PHE A 673 10.89 6.07 8.43
C PHE A 673 9.88 4.94 8.62
N MET A 674 10.22 3.72 8.21
CA MET A 674 9.34 2.55 8.38
C MET A 674 9.01 2.28 9.86
N ALA A 675 9.98 2.38 10.76
CA ALA A 675 9.77 2.20 12.20
C ALA A 675 8.82 3.26 12.78
N VAL A 676 8.98 4.52 12.38
CA VAL A 676 8.11 5.63 12.79
C VAL A 676 6.69 5.42 12.27
N ILE A 677 6.51 5.08 10.99
CA ILE A 677 5.17 4.83 10.42
C ILE A 677 4.50 3.63 11.11
N ALA A 678 5.24 2.56 11.40
CA ALA A 678 4.71 1.41 12.13
C ALA A 678 4.26 1.78 13.55
N TYR A 679 5.07 2.57 14.27
CA TYR A 679 4.73 3.06 15.61
C TYR A 679 3.49 3.97 15.59
N LEU A 680 3.46 4.95 14.69
CA LEU A 680 2.33 5.86 14.52
C LEU A 680 1.05 5.08 14.18
N GLY A 681 1.15 4.08 13.32
CA GLY A 681 0.04 3.22 12.96
C GLY A 681 -0.51 2.43 14.15
N TRP A 682 0.37 1.78 14.91
CA TRP A 682 0.01 1.06 16.13
C TRP A 682 -0.68 1.97 17.15
N TRP A 683 -0.08 3.14 17.43
CA TRP A 683 -0.64 4.10 18.38
C TRP A 683 -2.00 4.62 17.92
N TYR A 684 -2.14 4.96 16.64
CA TYR A 684 -3.38 5.46 16.06
C TYR A 684 -4.51 4.44 16.15
N GLN A 685 -4.26 3.19 15.74
CA GLN A 685 -5.28 2.13 15.81
C GLN A 685 -5.70 1.87 17.26
N LYS A 686 -4.74 1.76 18.19
CA LYS A 686 -5.02 1.54 19.61
C LYS A 686 -5.87 2.67 20.20
N ARG A 687 -5.57 3.93 19.87
CA ARG A 687 -6.36 5.09 20.29
C ARG A 687 -7.78 5.04 19.72
N LEU A 688 -7.96 4.73 18.43
CA LEU A 688 -9.29 4.66 17.82
C LEU A 688 -10.14 3.55 18.44
N ARG A 689 -9.56 2.37 18.71
CA ARG A 689 -10.26 1.28 19.40
C ARG A 689 -10.70 1.69 20.81
N ALA A 690 -9.80 2.33 21.58
CA ALA A 690 -10.15 2.83 22.92
C ALA A 690 -11.33 3.80 22.89
N VAL A 691 -11.27 4.83 22.02
CA VAL A 691 -12.36 5.80 21.86
C VAL A 691 -13.66 5.12 21.42
N PHE A 692 -13.57 4.10 20.56
CA PHE A 692 -14.75 3.32 20.17
C PHE A 692 -15.36 2.60 21.39
N HIS A 693 -14.56 1.90 22.20
CA HIS A 693 -15.06 1.23 23.41
C HIS A 693 -15.71 2.21 24.39
N ASP A 694 -15.07 3.35 24.64
CA ASP A 694 -15.61 4.40 25.53
C ASP A 694 -16.97 4.88 25.04
N LEU A 695 -17.12 5.13 23.73
CA LEU A 695 -18.39 5.53 23.13
C LEU A 695 -19.46 4.44 23.19
N VAL A 696 -19.09 3.16 23.10
CA VAL A 696 -20.05 2.05 23.28
C VAL A 696 -20.49 1.94 24.74
N GLU A 697 -19.61 2.23 25.71
CA GLU A 697 -20.00 2.30 27.13
C GLU A 697 -20.95 3.46 27.42
N GLU A 698 -20.71 4.63 26.82
CA GLU A 698 -21.47 5.86 27.05
C GLU A 698 -22.88 5.87 26.45
N ILE A 699 -23.11 5.14 25.34
CA ILE A 699 -24.46 4.92 24.76
C ILE A 699 -25.39 4.27 25.77
#